data_AF-A0A6B1EWJ5-F1
#
_entry.id   AF-A0A6B1EWJ5-F1
#
_cell.length_a   1.000
_cell.length_b   1.000
_cell.length_c   1.000
_cell.angle_alpha   90.00
_cell.angle_beta   90.00
_cell.angle_gamma   90.00
#
_symmetry.space_group_name_H-M   'P 1'
#
loop_
_entity.id
_entity.type
_entity.pdbx_description
1 polymer ?
#
loop_
_entity_poly.entity_id
_entity_poly.type
_entity_poly.pdbx_seq_one_letter_code
_entity_poly.pdbx_strand_id
1 'polypeptide(L)'
;MRNQPETRITSKLVDILEEMRYSWTIEVEANPFTVGSKKLDAFVTERGREPIAIEAKYADTHTEEKLREQAEGRLVRELVPDRAYDSVTNTLNNVMAIRYPVEFKTIAGRDLQQALLDAEDLQYKLVSSTGQFPANGWAKGKVTDIANALHIGATPNSQLEAEADKMELSINKAANLIEDAIAERPGIGNNVEKILHQTRGEQTSRMAALIITDAFVFQSSLAGSAQMENVRSLGQRLRNMNSADVITDWNAILTVNYQPIFEDARDLVEALDTADNLVRPILTLLCEAAKELVDTGLAQMHELTGMVFQKLIIDRKYLKANYTLPESAALLSALVLPELPDGKLPKVADFACGTGALLNGVYQRVLTLHEQAGGNGKNVHKQMLEKNIGGADVMPNATHLTFAALASTYPDIKLGDTRVLTAPYGLLDSGYYAVGSLELLSDQPPLPILDDSKAERLGGEKHEVVDFHQAFPHNEWHIVIQNPPFTKPNADANASDNKGLFRGHDRPEDDAEAMRLAVADKDRRVSKGAGMAGLGAYFVDLADKKLKRGGTMGFILPATILAGTSMQTVRDVWATEYHNVTVITIAQADASDCAFSADTGMAECMVIATKGIGDTTGRGKFVCLNHRPESLLEALEIANRINRNQSVRRMEDSPSSGDALKIGDDEVGQVLECPLNVGEGWSTTRTKAMELIQTGYHLINGKLNIAAELKTNDIPMCRVDDLATVSMSPLDVYGDGGRGAFDMAEGCSDTDDYPCLWQVNSPVQRTMEALPDSHGVLRPGREAKLQQLLARNSRAHYNVNMRFNASSAIAIFTERPSIGVRSLSNVAFNDPRYEYPFMLWSNSTLGLLCHWIHAGKQQPGRGVLGLTTLGTLPTLDVTRLTEAQLVEAEAIFNALGREKLLPFNECYRAKQKKHDAVRAELDRCVLELLGITDKAVHDAMKTLRMKLSYEPSIQGTKKSQCNLKAELARLKRKGLPFPHWYE
;
A
#
# COMPACT_ATOMS: atom_id res chain seq x y z
N MET A 1 -9.03 25.64 47.00
CA MET A 1 -8.24 24.39 46.94
C MET A 1 -6.82 24.74 46.52
N ARG A 2 -5.77 24.13 47.09
CA ARG A 2 -4.38 24.35 46.62
C ARG A 2 -4.23 23.70 45.24
N ASN A 3 -3.64 24.41 44.28
CA ASN A 3 -3.32 23.86 42.96
C ASN A 3 -2.40 22.64 43.12
N GLN A 4 -2.62 21.59 42.31
CA GLN A 4 -1.69 20.47 42.26
C GLN A 4 -0.35 20.91 41.66
N PRO A 5 0.80 20.52 42.24
CA PRO A 5 2.09 20.72 41.61
C PRO A 5 2.25 19.73 40.43
N GLU A 6 2.93 20.16 39.37
CA GLU A 6 3.19 19.36 38.15
C GLU A 6 3.85 18.02 38.50
N THR A 7 4.81 18.04 39.43
CA THR A 7 5.51 16.86 39.94
C THR A 7 4.58 15.78 40.48
N ARG A 8 3.44 16.15 41.09
CA ARG A 8 2.48 15.17 41.61
C ARG A 8 1.70 14.49 40.49
N ILE A 9 1.36 15.23 39.43
CA ILE A 9 0.69 14.67 38.25
C ILE A 9 1.67 13.76 37.50
N THR A 10 2.91 14.22 37.29
CA THR A 10 3.96 13.40 36.66
C THR A 10 4.25 12.13 37.45
N SER A 11 4.31 12.18 38.79
CA SER A 11 4.44 10.97 39.60
C SER A 11 3.29 9.99 39.37
N LYS A 12 2.04 10.47 39.22
CA LYS A 12 0.90 9.59 38.89
C LYS A 12 0.89 9.08 37.46
N LEU A 13 1.40 9.87 36.52
CA LEU A 13 1.63 9.40 35.15
C LEU A 13 2.67 8.29 35.14
N VAL A 14 3.77 8.45 35.89
CA VAL A 14 4.83 7.44 36.01
C VAL A 14 4.31 6.14 36.62
N ASP A 15 3.52 6.21 37.70
CA ASP A 15 2.87 5.01 38.29
C ASP A 15 2.09 4.21 37.22
N ILE A 16 1.36 4.91 36.32
CA ILE A 16 0.61 4.26 35.23
C ILE A 16 1.55 3.71 34.16
N LEU A 17 2.57 4.47 33.75
CA LEU A 17 3.50 4.05 32.71
C LEU A 17 4.32 2.82 33.12
N GLU A 18 4.76 2.73 34.38
CA GLU A 18 5.46 1.55 34.90
C GLU A 18 4.61 0.28 34.83
N GLU A 19 3.30 0.40 35.07
CA GLU A 19 2.36 -0.73 34.91
C GLU A 19 2.17 -1.14 33.44
N MET A 20 2.28 -0.20 32.49
CA MET A 20 2.09 -0.45 31.07
C MET A 20 3.25 -1.20 30.39
N ARG A 21 4.40 -1.35 31.06
CA ARG A 21 5.53 -2.10 30.50
C ARG A 21 6.46 -2.62 31.59
N TYR A 22 6.48 -3.93 31.75
CA TYR A 22 7.24 -4.60 32.82
C TYR A 22 8.76 -4.36 32.79
N SER A 23 9.33 -4.00 31.62
CA SER A 23 10.76 -3.79 31.44
C SER A 23 11.22 -2.36 31.73
N TRP A 24 10.29 -1.42 31.93
CA TRP A 24 10.63 -0.04 32.24
C TRP A 24 11.07 0.12 33.70
N THR A 25 12.08 0.96 33.88
CA THR A 25 12.43 1.55 35.17
C THR A 25 12.29 3.05 35.02
N ILE A 26 11.47 3.69 35.86
CA ILE A 26 11.20 5.12 35.74
C ILE A 26 11.52 5.85 37.06
N GLU A 27 12.54 6.71 37.02
CA GLU A 27 12.91 7.53 38.17
C GLU A 27 12.24 8.92 38.08
N VAL A 28 11.43 9.28 39.08
CA VAL A 28 10.84 10.63 39.20
C VAL A 28 11.84 11.60 39.85
N GLU A 29 11.86 12.86 39.41
CA GLU A 29 12.81 13.89 39.90
C GLU A 29 14.29 13.48 39.79
N ALA A 30 14.63 12.74 38.73
CA ALA A 30 15.94 12.15 38.52
C ALA A 30 17.02 13.20 38.18
N ASN A 31 18.26 12.92 38.59
CA ASN A 31 19.44 13.67 38.12
C ASN A 31 20.46 12.70 37.53
N PRO A 32 20.28 12.26 36.27
CA PRO A 32 21.08 11.20 35.69
C PRO A 32 22.41 11.66 35.10
N PHE A 33 22.77 12.95 35.22
CA PHE A 33 23.89 13.56 34.49
C PHE A 33 25.15 13.73 35.33
N THR A 34 26.32 13.70 34.68
CA THR A 34 27.64 13.86 35.32
C THR A 34 27.90 15.28 35.85
N VAL A 35 27.35 16.33 35.22
CA VAL A 35 27.64 17.74 35.56
C VAL A 35 26.39 18.64 35.55
N GLY A 36 26.15 19.31 36.69
CA GLY A 36 25.54 20.66 36.79
C GLY A 36 24.16 20.91 36.17
N SER A 37 23.41 19.89 35.78
CA SER A 37 22.09 20.00 35.16
C SER A 37 20.97 20.08 36.21
N LYS A 38 19.84 20.71 35.85
CA LYS A 38 18.63 20.66 36.68
C LYS A 38 18.09 19.23 36.74
N LYS A 39 17.34 18.89 37.79
CA LYS A 39 16.59 17.61 37.83
C LYS A 39 15.63 17.51 36.65
N LEU A 40 15.45 16.29 36.13
CA LEU A 40 14.40 15.94 35.17
C LEU A 40 13.10 15.66 35.92
N ASP A 41 11.94 15.84 35.28
CA ASP A 41 10.68 15.48 35.92
C ASP A 41 10.54 13.96 36.06
N ALA A 42 10.93 13.20 35.02
CA ALA A 42 11.21 11.77 35.14
C ALA A 42 12.29 11.29 34.15
N PHE A 43 12.81 10.09 34.36
CA PHE A 43 13.82 9.45 33.52
C PHE A 43 13.47 7.97 33.31
N VAL A 44 13.22 7.59 32.06
CA VAL A 44 12.81 6.25 31.65
C VAL A 44 14.02 5.51 31.09
N THR A 45 14.29 4.33 31.64
CA THR A 45 15.30 3.42 31.12
C THR A 45 14.71 2.05 30.83
N GLU A 46 15.25 1.42 29.80
CA GLU A 46 15.00 0.04 29.43
C GLU A 46 16.32 -0.54 28.91
N ARG A 47 16.67 -1.73 29.39
CA ARG A 47 17.92 -2.39 29.00
C ARG A 47 18.03 -2.49 27.47
N GLY A 48 19.21 -2.25 26.90
CA GLY A 48 19.43 -2.36 25.45
C GLY A 48 18.70 -1.33 24.58
N ARG A 49 18.04 -0.32 25.18
CA ARG A 49 17.36 0.78 24.47
C ARG A 49 17.95 2.13 24.84
N GLU A 50 17.61 3.15 24.06
CA GLU A 50 18.02 4.52 24.39
C GLU A 50 17.19 5.06 25.56
N PRO A 51 17.82 5.73 26.54
CA PRO A 51 17.11 6.34 27.64
C PRO A 51 16.30 7.55 27.17
N ILE A 52 15.16 7.80 27.82
CA ILE A 52 14.31 8.96 27.53
C ILE A 52 14.06 9.77 28.79
N ALA A 53 14.27 11.08 28.70
CA ALA A 53 13.85 12.00 29.75
C ALA A 53 12.41 12.43 29.54
N ILE A 54 11.66 12.63 30.63
CA ILE A 54 10.33 13.25 30.60
C ILE A 54 10.44 14.64 31.23
N GLU A 55 9.88 15.63 30.54
CA GLU A 55 9.69 16.99 31.03
C GLU A 55 8.23 17.38 30.83
N ALA A 56 7.57 17.88 31.87
CA ALA A 56 6.14 18.08 31.86
C ALA A 56 5.73 19.46 32.39
N LYS A 57 4.77 20.09 31.72
CA LYS A 57 4.18 21.39 32.13
C LYS A 57 2.67 21.36 31.96
N TYR A 58 1.99 22.37 32.49
CA TYR A 58 0.61 22.62 32.08
C TYR A 58 0.53 23.21 30.67
N ALA A 59 -0.53 22.90 29.94
CA ALA A 59 -0.84 23.46 28.63
C ALA A 59 -1.37 24.89 28.73
N ASP A 60 -0.53 25.84 29.14
CA ASP A 60 -0.81 27.29 29.09
C ASP A 60 0.00 27.99 27.98
N THR A 61 -0.37 29.22 27.64
CA THR A 61 0.20 29.96 26.51
C THR A 61 1.67 30.37 26.69
N HIS A 62 2.25 30.25 27.90
CA HIS A 62 3.60 30.72 28.20
C HIS A 62 4.59 29.58 28.43
N THR A 63 4.12 28.32 28.51
CA THR A 63 4.95 27.15 28.81
C THR A 63 5.41 26.39 27.59
N GLU A 64 4.78 26.59 26.43
CA GLU A 64 5.06 25.82 25.21
C GLU A 64 6.50 25.96 24.72
N GLU A 65 6.91 27.19 24.41
CA GLU A 65 8.26 27.47 23.91
C GLU A 65 9.32 27.14 24.95
N LYS A 66 9.04 27.45 26.23
CA LYS A 66 9.94 27.14 27.35
C LYS A 66 10.15 25.65 27.55
N LEU A 67 9.10 24.84 27.42
CA LEU A 67 9.20 23.38 27.56
C LEU A 67 10.00 22.79 26.40
N ARG A 68 9.79 23.28 25.18
CA ARG A 68 10.58 22.87 24.01
C ARG A 68 12.05 23.21 24.18
N GLU A 69 12.38 24.46 24.53
CA GLU A 69 13.76 24.88 24.79
C GLU A 69 14.39 24.09 25.95
N GLN A 70 13.60 23.80 26.99
CA GLN A 70 14.04 22.96 28.10
C GLN A 70 14.41 21.56 27.61
N ALA A 71 13.55 20.92 26.81
CA ALA A 71 13.79 19.59 26.24
C ALA A 71 15.02 19.57 25.33
N GLU A 72 15.12 20.51 24.37
CA GLU A 72 16.29 20.65 23.48
C GLU A 72 17.58 20.87 24.29
N GLY A 73 17.53 21.67 25.35
CA GLY A 73 18.65 21.90 26.25
C GLY A 73 19.07 20.70 27.10
N ARG A 74 18.28 19.60 27.13
CA ARG A 74 18.67 18.34 27.79
C ARG A 74 19.45 17.40 26.87
N LEU A 75 19.30 17.52 25.55
CA LEU A 75 19.88 16.58 24.59
C LEU A 75 21.42 16.52 24.65
N VAL A 76 21.96 15.34 24.34
CA VAL A 76 23.39 15.03 24.21
C VAL A 76 24.19 15.25 25.51
N ARG A 77 23.52 15.32 26.66
CA ARG A 77 24.20 15.35 27.96
C ARG A 77 24.69 13.97 28.35
N GLU A 78 25.92 13.90 28.88
CA GLU A 78 26.52 12.66 29.38
C GLU A 78 25.80 12.17 30.64
N LEU A 79 25.48 10.89 30.63
CA LEU A 79 24.89 10.15 31.74
C LEU A 79 25.99 9.68 32.70
N VAL A 80 25.68 9.59 33.99
CA VAL A 80 26.63 9.13 35.02
C VAL A 80 27.11 7.69 34.72
N PRO A 81 28.40 7.46 34.43
CA PRO A 81 28.91 6.13 34.06
C PRO A 81 28.70 5.08 35.14
N ASP A 82 28.85 5.47 36.42
CA ASP A 82 28.76 4.57 37.58
C ASP A 82 27.33 4.08 37.89
N ARG A 83 26.31 4.66 37.25
CA ARG A 83 24.91 4.24 37.45
C ARG A 83 24.47 3.10 36.53
N ALA A 84 25.31 2.68 35.57
CA ALA A 84 25.11 1.51 34.71
C ALA A 84 23.64 1.31 34.29
N TYR A 85 23.09 2.26 33.51
CA TYR A 85 21.69 2.22 33.06
C TYR A 85 21.38 1.08 32.07
N ASP A 86 22.34 0.20 31.79
CA ASP A 86 22.29 -0.86 30.78
C ASP A 86 21.76 -0.38 29.41
N SER A 87 22.00 0.89 29.07
CA SER A 87 21.58 1.53 27.83
C SER A 87 22.61 1.34 26.71
N VAL A 88 22.15 1.43 25.46
CA VAL A 88 23.03 1.36 24.27
C VAL A 88 23.84 2.64 24.04
N THR A 89 23.49 3.74 24.72
CA THR A 89 24.20 5.02 24.64
C THR A 89 24.45 5.60 26.03
N ASN A 90 25.56 6.35 26.16
CA ASN A 90 25.92 7.10 27.37
C ASN A 90 25.48 8.57 27.32
N THR A 91 24.65 8.93 26.32
CA THR A 91 24.16 10.29 26.10
C THR A 91 22.64 10.28 26.01
N LEU A 92 22.01 11.35 26.50
CA LEU A 92 20.57 11.52 26.38
C LEU A 92 20.18 12.02 24.99
N ASN A 93 19.70 11.14 24.11
CA ASN A 93 19.33 11.49 22.74
C ASN A 93 17.85 11.81 22.54
N ASN A 94 17.00 11.50 23.53
CA ASN A 94 15.54 11.61 23.41
C ASN A 94 14.93 12.25 24.67
N VAL A 95 13.97 13.15 24.47
CA VAL A 95 13.20 13.80 25.52
C VAL A 95 11.72 13.82 25.13
N MET A 96 10.88 13.24 25.97
CA MET A 96 9.43 13.34 25.88
C MET A 96 8.95 14.58 26.64
N ALA A 97 8.51 15.59 25.89
CA ALA A 97 7.84 16.74 26.44
C ALA A 97 6.33 16.47 26.54
N ILE A 98 5.72 16.69 27.71
CA ILE A 98 4.30 16.43 27.97
C ILE A 98 3.63 17.71 28.47
N ARG A 99 2.43 18.00 27.96
CA ARG A 99 1.58 19.09 28.48
C ARG A 99 0.26 18.55 28.98
N TYR A 100 0.00 18.77 30.27
CA TYR A 100 -1.26 18.42 30.91
C TYR A 100 -2.32 19.51 30.67
N PRO A 101 -3.58 19.16 30.38
CA PRO A 101 -4.68 20.10 30.36
C PRO A 101 -4.76 20.92 31.65
N VAL A 102 -5.10 22.21 31.55
CA VAL A 102 -5.07 23.14 32.70
C VAL A 102 -6.00 22.76 33.84
N GLU A 103 -7.06 21.99 33.55
CA GLU A 103 -8.00 21.43 34.52
C GLU A 103 -7.35 20.49 35.54
N PHE A 104 -6.26 19.80 35.18
CA PHE A 104 -5.50 18.95 36.10
C PHE A 104 -4.94 19.71 37.31
N LYS A 105 -4.82 21.05 37.24
CA LYS A 105 -4.45 21.90 38.38
C LYS A 105 -5.43 21.75 39.56
N THR A 106 -6.69 21.45 39.27
CA THR A 106 -7.80 21.49 40.23
C THR A 106 -8.32 20.11 40.64
N ILE A 107 -7.93 19.05 39.92
CA ILE A 107 -8.33 17.67 40.22
C ILE A 107 -7.77 17.26 41.59
N ALA A 108 -8.60 16.61 42.41
CA ALA A 108 -8.17 16.12 43.71
C ALA A 108 -7.15 14.98 43.53
N GLY A 109 -6.11 14.94 44.38
CA GLY A 109 -4.99 14.03 44.19
C GLY A 109 -5.34 12.53 44.15
N ARG A 110 -6.48 12.13 44.76
CA ARG A 110 -7.00 10.76 44.73
C ARG A 110 -7.67 10.39 43.40
N ASP A 111 -8.11 11.39 42.64
CA ASP A 111 -8.85 11.23 41.39
C ASP A 111 -7.92 11.41 40.17
N LEU A 112 -6.65 11.82 40.38
CA LEU A 112 -5.68 12.08 39.31
C LEU A 112 -5.37 10.87 38.43
N GLN A 113 -5.26 9.67 39.01
CA GLN A 113 -4.94 8.47 38.25
C GLN A 113 -6.05 8.13 37.25
N GLN A 114 -7.31 8.14 37.71
CA GLN A 114 -8.46 7.92 36.83
C GLN A 114 -8.57 9.02 35.77
N ALA A 115 -8.36 10.29 36.16
CA ALA A 115 -8.38 11.40 35.21
C ALA A 115 -7.30 11.29 34.12
N LEU A 116 -6.11 10.77 34.44
CA LEU A 116 -5.06 10.51 33.44
C LEU A 116 -5.45 9.38 32.49
N LEU A 117 -6.05 8.30 32.99
CA LEU A 117 -6.51 7.17 32.17
C LEU A 117 -7.65 7.56 31.22
N ASP A 118 -8.54 8.45 31.67
CA ASP A 118 -9.70 8.90 30.89
C ASP A 118 -9.36 10.04 29.91
N ALA A 119 -8.22 10.72 30.07
CA ALA A 119 -7.85 11.87 29.23
C ALA A 119 -7.51 11.45 27.80
N GLU A 120 -8.07 12.16 26.82
CA GLU A 120 -7.79 11.96 25.38
C GLU A 120 -7.04 13.15 24.73
N ASP A 121 -6.74 14.18 25.52
CA ASP A 121 -6.20 15.47 25.06
C ASP A 121 -4.84 15.83 25.70
N LEU A 122 -4.15 14.83 26.28
CA LEU A 122 -2.77 15.01 26.74
C LEU A 122 -1.90 15.36 25.53
N GLN A 123 -1.14 16.46 25.63
CA GLN A 123 -0.29 16.88 24.51
C GLN A 123 1.12 16.35 24.71
N TYR A 124 1.75 15.84 23.66
CA TYR A 124 3.10 15.32 23.75
C TYR A 124 3.94 15.63 22.50
N LYS A 125 5.25 15.70 22.71
CA LYS A 125 6.25 15.89 21.68
C LYS A 125 7.51 15.10 22.04
N LEU A 126 7.94 14.22 21.15
CA LEU A 126 9.22 13.54 21.26
C LEU A 126 10.27 14.40 20.56
N VAL A 127 11.22 14.92 21.33
CA VAL A 127 12.36 15.70 20.83
C VAL A 127 13.59 14.81 20.86
N SER A 128 14.22 14.57 19.71
CA SER A 128 15.44 13.78 19.60
C SER A 128 16.61 14.60 19.07
N SER A 129 17.82 14.05 19.14
CA SER A 129 19.01 14.63 18.50
C SER A 129 18.93 14.66 16.97
N THR A 130 18.05 13.84 16.38
CA THR A 130 17.88 13.68 14.93
C THR A 130 16.66 14.42 14.39
N GLY A 131 15.76 14.90 15.24
CA GLY A 131 14.54 15.59 14.83
C GLY A 131 13.51 15.70 15.95
N GLN A 132 12.26 15.96 15.59
CA GLN A 132 11.17 16.02 16.55
C GLN A 132 9.89 15.44 15.96
N PHE A 133 9.08 14.79 16.79
CA PHE A 133 7.75 14.30 16.45
C PHE A 133 6.69 14.86 17.42
N PRO A 134 5.58 15.44 16.93
CA PRO A 134 5.37 15.81 15.53
C PRO A 134 6.37 16.90 15.09
N ALA A 135 6.52 17.07 13.78
CA ALA A 135 7.39 18.10 13.22
C ALA A 135 6.91 19.50 13.65
N ASN A 136 5.61 19.78 13.49
CA ASN A 136 4.98 21.03 13.92
C ASN A 136 3.90 20.79 15.00
N GLY A 137 3.78 21.70 15.96
CA GLY A 137 2.81 21.61 17.04
C GLY A 137 3.07 20.46 18.03
N TRP A 138 1.97 19.90 18.58
CA TRP A 138 1.97 18.83 19.59
C TRP A 138 0.95 17.75 19.23
N ALA A 139 1.35 16.48 19.31
CA ALA A 139 0.40 15.38 19.22
C ALA A 139 -0.54 15.41 20.43
N LYS A 140 -1.77 14.90 20.29
CA LYS A 140 -2.79 14.89 21.35
C LYS A 140 -3.39 13.51 21.53
N GLY A 141 -3.36 12.93 22.71
CA GLY A 141 -3.88 11.59 22.91
C GLY A 141 -3.99 11.13 24.35
N LYS A 142 -4.08 9.82 24.51
CA LYS A 142 -4.16 9.10 25.78
C LYS A 142 -2.77 8.81 26.33
N VAL A 143 -2.71 8.38 27.59
CA VAL A 143 -1.46 7.87 28.21
C VAL A 143 -0.87 6.72 27.39
N THR A 144 -1.69 5.86 26.80
CA THR A 144 -1.23 4.77 25.91
C THR A 144 -0.51 5.28 24.66
N ASP A 145 -0.86 6.46 24.13
CA ASP A 145 -0.18 7.04 22.97
C ASP A 145 1.19 7.59 23.36
N ILE A 146 1.29 8.18 24.55
CA ILE A 146 2.57 8.60 25.14
C ILE A 146 3.45 7.36 25.40
N ALA A 147 2.88 6.27 25.92
CA ALA A 147 3.60 5.01 26.13
C ALA A 147 4.15 4.44 24.80
N ASN A 148 3.34 4.44 23.73
CA ASN A 148 3.81 4.07 22.38
C ASN A 148 4.96 4.96 21.90
N ALA A 149 4.84 6.28 22.10
CA ALA A 149 5.85 7.25 21.69
C ALA A 149 7.17 7.11 22.49
N LEU A 150 7.09 6.79 23.79
CA LEU A 150 8.25 6.45 24.62
C LEU A 150 8.92 5.17 24.11
N HIS A 151 8.15 4.12 23.87
CA HIS A 151 8.70 2.85 23.40
C HIS A 151 9.38 2.97 22.02
N ILE A 152 8.71 3.59 21.05
CA ILE A 152 9.26 3.81 19.71
C ILE A 152 10.46 4.75 19.76
N GLY A 153 10.36 5.85 20.52
CA GLY A 153 11.44 6.81 20.69
C GLY A 153 12.68 6.26 21.37
N ALA A 154 12.56 5.17 22.13
CA ALA A 154 13.69 4.50 22.78
C ALA A 154 14.42 3.53 21.84
N THR A 155 13.89 3.31 20.63
CA THR A 155 14.49 2.41 19.65
C THR A 155 15.76 3.05 19.07
N PRO A 156 16.93 2.41 19.16
CA PRO A 156 18.20 2.94 18.68
C PRO A 156 18.32 2.83 17.14
N ASN A 157 17.50 3.59 16.41
CA ASN A 157 17.34 3.46 14.97
C ASN A 157 18.65 3.65 14.20
N SER A 158 19.48 4.64 14.59
CA SER A 158 20.75 4.90 13.91
C SER A 158 21.77 3.77 14.10
N GLN A 159 21.81 3.16 15.28
CA GLN A 159 22.66 2.00 15.53
C GLN A 159 22.13 0.77 14.78
N LEU A 160 20.81 0.55 14.79
CA LEU A 160 20.19 -0.54 14.02
C LEU A 160 20.48 -0.45 12.52
N GLU A 161 20.41 0.76 11.95
CA GLU A 161 20.76 0.99 10.54
C GLU A 161 22.24 0.72 10.27
N ALA A 162 23.13 1.25 11.12
CA ALA A 162 24.56 1.01 10.97
C ALA A 162 24.92 -0.49 11.07
N GLU A 163 24.29 -1.24 11.97
CA GLU A 163 24.51 -2.68 12.10
C GLU A 163 23.87 -3.49 10.96
N ALA A 164 22.70 -3.08 10.46
CA ALA A 164 22.10 -3.68 9.27
C ALA A 164 23.01 -3.49 8.05
N ASP A 165 23.51 -2.28 7.79
CA ASP A 165 24.40 -1.99 6.66
C ASP A 165 25.71 -2.80 6.72
N LYS A 166 26.30 -2.94 7.92
CA LYS A 166 27.49 -3.77 8.12
C LYS A 166 27.21 -5.24 7.86
N MET A 167 26.09 -5.75 8.39
CA MET A 167 25.70 -7.15 8.21
C MET A 167 25.40 -7.45 6.74
N GLU A 168 24.73 -6.53 6.04
CA GLU A 168 24.46 -6.64 4.60
C GLU A 168 25.77 -6.74 3.80
N LEU A 169 26.74 -5.89 4.11
CA LEU A 169 28.06 -5.94 3.46
C LEU A 169 28.76 -7.29 3.66
N SER A 170 28.68 -7.85 4.87
CA SER A 170 29.26 -9.16 5.19
C SER A 170 28.53 -10.30 4.50
N ILE A 171 27.19 -10.28 4.46
CA ILE A 171 26.37 -11.25 3.71
C ILE A 171 26.72 -11.21 2.22
N ASN A 172 26.87 -10.01 1.64
CA ASN A 172 27.18 -9.83 0.24
C ASN A 172 28.58 -10.36 -0.12
N LYS A 173 29.56 -10.14 0.76
CA LYS A 173 30.90 -10.71 0.63
C LYS A 173 30.88 -12.23 0.74
N ALA A 174 30.15 -12.79 1.71
CA ALA A 174 30.01 -14.23 1.87
C ALA A 174 29.32 -14.88 0.67
N ALA A 175 28.28 -14.24 0.11
CA ALA A 175 27.59 -14.72 -1.07
C ALA A 175 28.50 -14.81 -2.29
N ASN A 176 29.40 -13.83 -2.49
CA ASN A 176 30.40 -13.91 -3.55
C ASN A 176 31.36 -15.09 -3.34
N LEU A 177 31.80 -15.35 -2.09
CA LEU A 177 32.62 -16.51 -1.77
C LEU A 177 31.86 -17.84 -1.97
N ILE A 178 30.55 -17.85 -1.72
CA ILE A 178 29.69 -19.01 -2.01
C ILE A 178 29.64 -19.23 -3.53
N GLU A 179 29.47 -18.19 -4.35
CA GLU A 179 29.51 -18.31 -5.81
C GLU A 179 30.88 -18.82 -6.31
N ASP A 180 31.98 -18.34 -5.72
CA ASP A 180 33.32 -18.86 -5.99
C ASP A 180 33.43 -20.36 -5.65
N ALA A 181 32.87 -20.77 -4.49
CA ALA A 181 32.84 -22.18 -4.09
C ALA A 181 32.00 -23.03 -5.06
N ILE A 182 30.87 -22.51 -5.55
CA ILE A 182 30.06 -23.21 -6.55
C ILE A 182 30.77 -23.25 -7.91
N ALA A 183 31.54 -22.23 -8.28
CA ALA A 183 32.37 -22.24 -9.48
C ALA A 183 33.48 -23.31 -9.39
N GLU A 184 34.10 -23.50 -8.22
CA GLU A 184 35.08 -24.56 -7.98
C GLU A 184 34.43 -25.96 -7.92
N ARG A 185 33.26 -26.08 -7.29
CA ARG A 185 32.52 -27.34 -7.12
C ARG A 185 31.03 -27.14 -7.42
N PRO A 186 30.58 -27.37 -8.67
CA PRO A 186 29.19 -27.14 -9.08
C PRO A 186 28.14 -27.91 -8.27
N GLY A 187 28.51 -29.03 -7.65
CA GLY A 187 27.64 -29.82 -6.77
C GLY A 187 27.13 -29.04 -5.55
N ILE A 188 27.89 -28.04 -5.07
CA ILE A 188 27.45 -27.14 -3.98
C ILE A 188 26.21 -26.38 -4.43
N GLY A 189 26.22 -25.85 -5.65
CA GLY A 189 25.08 -25.09 -6.20
C GLY A 189 23.82 -25.94 -6.29
N ASN A 190 23.95 -27.20 -6.71
CA ASN A 190 22.81 -28.13 -6.76
C ASN A 190 22.24 -28.43 -5.37
N ASN A 191 23.10 -28.59 -4.36
CA ASN A 191 22.66 -28.81 -2.99
C ASN A 191 22.00 -27.56 -2.40
N VAL A 192 22.58 -26.37 -2.61
CA VAL A 192 22.01 -25.09 -2.17
C VAL A 192 20.65 -24.84 -2.84
N GLU A 193 20.53 -25.09 -4.15
CA GLU A 193 19.25 -25.01 -4.88
C GLU A 193 18.20 -25.97 -4.33
N LYS A 194 18.62 -27.19 -3.98
CA LYS A 194 17.74 -28.19 -3.38
C LYS A 194 17.27 -27.80 -1.98
N ILE A 195 18.16 -27.29 -1.13
CA ILE A 195 17.85 -26.88 0.25
C ILE A 195 16.93 -25.65 0.23
N LEU A 196 17.24 -24.64 -0.59
CA LEU A 196 16.50 -23.39 -0.61
C LEU A 196 15.27 -23.40 -1.53
N HIS A 197 15.09 -24.46 -2.32
CA HIS A 197 14.05 -24.57 -3.35
C HIS A 197 14.03 -23.35 -4.30
N GLN A 198 15.22 -22.87 -4.67
CA GLN A 198 15.41 -21.68 -5.49
C GLN A 198 16.44 -21.91 -6.60
N THR A 199 16.10 -21.48 -7.82
CA THR A 199 17.00 -21.53 -8.97
C THR A 199 18.32 -20.83 -8.65
N ARG A 200 19.43 -21.43 -9.09
CA ARG A 200 20.76 -20.89 -8.84
C ARG A 200 20.93 -19.45 -9.33
N GLY A 201 21.58 -18.63 -8.48
CA GLY A 201 22.05 -17.30 -8.82
C GLY A 201 22.54 -16.55 -7.58
N GLU A 202 23.03 -15.33 -7.79
CA GLU A 202 23.55 -14.46 -6.73
C GLU A 202 22.57 -14.30 -5.56
N GLN A 203 21.27 -14.23 -5.87
CA GLN A 203 20.20 -14.11 -4.89
C GLN A 203 20.13 -15.33 -3.94
N THR A 204 20.29 -16.52 -4.50
CA THR A 204 20.24 -17.80 -3.77
C THR A 204 21.45 -17.94 -2.85
N SER A 205 22.64 -17.54 -3.31
CA SER A 205 23.86 -17.51 -2.49
C SER A 205 23.78 -16.49 -1.34
N ARG A 206 23.16 -15.32 -1.57
CA ARG A 206 22.87 -14.35 -0.50
C ARG A 206 21.88 -14.88 0.52
N MET A 207 20.82 -15.57 0.08
CA MET A 207 19.86 -16.20 0.98
C MET A 207 20.53 -17.27 1.86
N ALA A 208 21.41 -18.11 1.29
CA ALA A 208 22.19 -19.07 2.06
C ALA A 208 23.04 -18.39 3.14
N ALA A 209 23.75 -17.31 2.79
CA ALA A 209 24.53 -16.53 3.74
C ALA A 209 23.67 -15.89 4.84
N LEU A 210 22.47 -15.40 4.51
CA LEU A 210 21.54 -14.83 5.47
C LEU A 210 21.05 -15.89 6.48
N ILE A 211 20.62 -17.07 6.01
CA ILE A 211 20.15 -18.17 6.87
C ILE A 211 21.25 -18.64 7.83
N ILE A 212 22.49 -18.79 7.34
CA ILE A 212 23.64 -19.14 8.19
C ILE A 212 23.90 -18.06 9.24
N THR A 213 23.80 -16.78 8.87
CA THR A 213 24.00 -15.66 9.80
C THR A 213 22.91 -15.64 10.87
N ASP A 214 21.65 -15.84 10.49
CA ASP A 214 20.52 -15.92 11.42
C ASP A 214 20.70 -17.05 12.44
N ALA A 215 21.10 -18.24 11.98
CA ALA A 215 21.43 -19.36 12.86
C ALA A 215 22.55 -19.02 13.87
N PHE A 216 23.60 -18.30 13.46
CA PHE A 216 24.64 -17.84 14.40
C PHE A 216 24.10 -16.85 15.43
N VAL A 217 23.25 -15.91 15.02
CA VAL A 217 22.67 -14.93 15.95
C VAL A 217 21.75 -15.63 16.96
N PHE A 218 20.92 -16.58 16.51
CA PHE A 218 20.11 -17.43 17.40
C PHE A 218 20.99 -18.29 18.32
N GLN A 219 22.07 -18.88 17.82
CA GLN A 219 23.02 -19.64 18.63
C GLN A 219 23.56 -18.80 19.79
N SER A 220 23.85 -17.51 19.56
CA SER A 220 24.32 -16.63 20.63
C SER A 220 23.29 -16.41 21.74
N SER A 221 22.01 -16.47 21.41
CA SER A 221 20.91 -16.32 22.37
C SER A 221 20.68 -17.60 23.19
N LEU A 222 20.99 -18.76 22.58
CA LEU A 222 20.77 -20.07 23.18
C LEU A 222 21.98 -20.60 23.97
N ALA A 223 23.20 -20.28 23.53
CA ALA A 223 24.44 -20.79 24.10
C ALA A 223 24.58 -20.46 25.59
N GLY A 224 24.89 -21.48 26.41
CA GLY A 224 25.02 -21.33 27.86
C GLY A 224 23.70 -21.28 28.63
N SER A 225 22.55 -21.41 27.97
CA SER A 225 21.28 -21.67 28.65
C SER A 225 21.29 -23.06 29.31
N ALA A 226 20.42 -23.28 30.29
CA ALA A 226 20.39 -24.51 31.10
C ALA A 226 20.25 -25.82 30.28
N GLN A 227 19.77 -25.75 29.03
CA GLN A 227 19.63 -26.91 28.15
C GLN A 227 20.64 -26.93 26.99
N MET A 228 21.47 -25.89 26.88
CA MET A 228 22.45 -25.67 25.81
C MET A 228 23.83 -25.31 26.39
N GLU A 229 24.16 -25.82 27.59
CA GLU A 229 25.44 -25.54 28.26
C GLU A 229 26.65 -25.94 27.41
N ASN A 230 26.49 -26.97 26.59
CA ASN A 230 27.54 -27.50 25.71
C ASN A 230 27.64 -26.78 24.36
N VAL A 231 26.65 -25.94 24.02
CA VAL A 231 26.67 -25.15 22.78
C VAL A 231 27.66 -24.01 22.96
N ARG A 232 28.67 -23.95 22.08
CA ARG A 232 29.73 -22.94 22.20
C ARG A 232 29.21 -21.56 21.83
N SER A 233 29.69 -20.54 22.54
CA SER A 233 29.45 -19.14 22.20
C SER A 233 30.13 -18.75 20.89
N LEU A 234 29.64 -17.69 20.23
CA LEU A 234 30.27 -17.15 19.02
C LEU A 234 31.74 -16.78 19.23
N GLY A 235 32.08 -16.21 20.39
CA GLY A 235 33.47 -15.91 20.74
C GLY A 235 34.37 -17.14 20.85
N GLN A 236 33.84 -18.28 21.33
CA GLN A 236 34.56 -19.56 21.32
C GLN A 236 34.68 -20.14 19.90
N ARG A 237 33.72 -19.86 19.01
CA ARG A 237 33.75 -20.28 17.61
C ARG A 237 34.78 -19.54 16.78
N LEU A 238 34.85 -18.21 16.90
CA LEU A 238 35.82 -17.42 16.16
C LEU A 238 37.28 -17.77 16.49
N ARG A 239 37.57 -18.24 17.72
CA ARG A 239 38.91 -18.70 18.09
C ARG A 239 39.37 -19.95 17.31
N ASN A 240 38.43 -20.80 16.91
CA ASN A 240 38.72 -22.01 16.16
C ASN A 240 37.54 -22.35 15.24
N MET A 241 37.46 -21.67 14.08
CA MET A 241 36.39 -21.86 13.11
C MET A 241 36.59 -23.14 12.31
N ASN A 242 35.64 -24.06 12.43
CA ASN A 242 35.57 -25.33 11.71
C ASN A 242 34.09 -25.69 11.46
N SER A 243 33.74 -26.03 10.23
CA SER A 243 32.41 -26.49 9.80
C SER A 243 31.90 -27.66 10.62
N ALA A 244 32.72 -28.69 10.86
CA ALA A 244 32.33 -29.87 11.65
C ALA A 244 31.90 -29.53 13.08
N ASP A 245 32.54 -28.53 13.67
CA ASP A 245 32.18 -28.04 14.99
C ASP A 245 30.88 -27.22 14.96
N VAL A 246 30.68 -26.38 13.95
CA VAL A 246 29.44 -25.61 13.77
C VAL A 246 28.26 -26.57 13.61
N ILE A 247 28.41 -27.60 12.77
CA ILE A 247 27.43 -28.68 12.60
C ILE A 247 27.18 -29.40 13.93
N THR A 248 28.21 -29.66 14.73
CA THR A 248 28.05 -30.28 16.06
C THR A 248 27.22 -29.42 17.02
N ASP A 249 27.52 -28.12 17.08
CA ASP A 249 26.79 -27.18 17.94
C ASP A 249 25.32 -27.07 17.51
N TRP A 250 25.08 -26.98 16.20
CA TRP A 250 23.73 -26.86 15.66
C TRP A 250 22.95 -28.17 15.77
N ASN A 251 23.58 -29.33 15.60
CA ASN A 251 22.95 -30.62 15.90
C ASN A 251 22.57 -30.73 17.39
N ALA A 252 23.38 -30.20 18.31
CA ALA A 252 22.99 -30.13 19.71
C ALA A 252 21.76 -29.23 19.93
N ILE A 253 21.66 -28.10 19.22
CA ILE A 253 20.46 -27.25 19.26
C ILE A 253 19.24 -27.99 18.71
N LEU A 254 19.39 -28.64 17.55
CA LEU A 254 18.35 -29.41 16.86
C LEU A 254 17.79 -30.56 17.72
N THR A 255 18.58 -31.12 18.64
CA THR A 255 18.06 -32.14 19.60
C THR A 255 17.08 -31.57 20.63
N VAL A 256 16.98 -30.25 20.75
CA VAL A 256 16.20 -29.57 21.78
C VAL A 256 15.01 -28.79 21.21
N ASN A 257 15.21 -27.92 20.20
CA ASN A 257 14.17 -27.14 19.51
C ASN A 257 14.75 -26.38 18.28
N TYR A 258 13.98 -25.45 17.69
CA TYR A 258 14.35 -24.53 16.61
C TYR A 258 14.77 -25.19 15.29
N GLN A 259 14.25 -26.39 15.01
CA GLN A 259 14.51 -27.07 13.75
C GLN A 259 14.33 -26.17 12.51
N PRO A 260 13.26 -25.35 12.40
CA PRO A 260 13.05 -24.56 11.20
C PRO A 260 14.17 -23.55 10.91
N ILE A 261 14.97 -23.17 11.92
CA ILE A 261 16.09 -22.22 11.76
C ILE A 261 17.40 -22.96 11.48
N PHE A 262 17.66 -24.03 12.24
CA PHE A 262 18.98 -24.67 12.26
C PHE A 262 19.12 -25.80 11.25
N GLU A 263 18.05 -26.39 10.73
CA GLU A 263 18.12 -27.51 9.78
C GLU A 263 18.70 -27.06 8.44
N ASP A 264 18.05 -26.09 7.79
CA ASP A 264 18.53 -25.49 6.54
C ASP A 264 19.94 -24.94 6.70
N ALA A 265 20.20 -24.22 7.80
CA ALA A 265 21.53 -23.66 8.06
C ALA A 265 22.59 -24.76 8.13
N ARG A 266 22.33 -25.83 8.90
CA ARG A 266 23.23 -26.99 9.05
C ARG A 266 23.47 -27.69 7.72
N ASP A 267 22.42 -27.91 6.93
CA ASP A 267 22.52 -28.53 5.60
C ASP A 267 23.32 -27.66 4.62
N LEU A 268 23.15 -26.33 4.66
CA LEU A 268 23.93 -25.40 3.87
C LEU A 268 25.42 -25.46 4.23
N VAL A 269 25.73 -25.54 5.53
CA VAL A 269 27.13 -25.67 5.98
C VAL A 269 27.71 -27.02 5.56
N GLU A 270 26.95 -28.11 5.61
CA GLU A 270 27.37 -29.42 5.09
C GLU A 270 27.62 -29.39 3.58
N ALA A 271 26.76 -28.71 2.81
CA ALA A 271 26.97 -28.53 1.38
C ALA A 271 28.27 -27.74 1.09
N LEU A 272 28.50 -26.67 1.84
CA LEU A 272 29.69 -25.83 1.73
C LEU A 272 30.97 -26.51 2.25
N ASP A 273 30.88 -27.45 3.19
CA ASP A 273 32.02 -28.19 3.75
C ASP A 273 32.78 -28.95 2.67
N THR A 274 32.10 -29.29 1.58
CA THR A 274 32.77 -29.83 0.40
C THR A 274 33.78 -28.86 -0.22
N ALA A 275 33.80 -27.56 0.07
CA ALA A 275 34.84 -26.62 -0.37
C ALA A 275 35.87 -26.34 0.74
N ASP A 276 36.87 -27.22 0.87
CA ASP A 276 37.88 -27.24 1.94
C ASP A 276 38.59 -25.89 2.20
N ASN A 277 38.77 -25.07 1.16
CA ASN A 277 39.47 -23.77 1.18
C ASN A 277 38.56 -22.57 1.48
N LEU A 278 37.25 -22.65 1.16
CA LEU A 278 36.33 -21.50 1.19
C LEU A 278 35.31 -21.56 2.33
N VAL A 279 34.96 -22.76 2.83
CA VAL A 279 33.98 -22.91 3.93
C VAL A 279 34.40 -22.14 5.18
N ARG A 280 35.68 -22.24 5.58
CA ARG A 280 36.18 -21.56 6.78
C ARG A 280 36.13 -20.02 6.64
N PRO A 281 36.63 -19.40 5.55
CA PRO A 281 36.44 -17.97 5.31
C PRO A 281 34.98 -17.52 5.35
N ILE A 282 34.08 -18.26 4.69
CA ILE A 282 32.64 -17.96 4.67
C ILE A 282 32.07 -17.96 6.10
N LEU A 283 32.26 -19.06 6.84
CA LEU A 283 31.74 -19.19 8.21
C LEU A 283 32.37 -18.17 9.17
N THR A 284 33.65 -17.85 9.00
CA THR A 284 34.32 -16.83 9.83
C THR A 284 33.66 -15.48 9.62
N LEU A 285 33.47 -15.06 8.38
CA LEU A 285 32.86 -13.77 8.05
C LEU A 285 31.42 -13.66 8.58
N LEU A 286 30.61 -14.70 8.42
CA LEU A 286 29.22 -14.70 8.88
C LEU A 286 29.13 -14.76 10.43
N CYS A 287 30.00 -15.54 11.07
CA CYS A 287 30.07 -15.59 12.53
C CYS A 287 30.59 -14.28 13.14
N GLU A 288 31.53 -13.59 12.48
CA GLU A 288 32.00 -12.26 12.85
C GLU A 288 30.86 -11.24 12.76
N ALA A 289 30.12 -11.22 11.66
CA ALA A 289 28.97 -10.33 11.49
C ALA A 289 27.90 -10.56 12.57
N ALA A 290 27.57 -11.83 12.86
CA ALA A 290 26.66 -12.19 13.94
C ALA A 290 27.18 -11.75 15.32
N LYS A 291 28.48 -11.95 15.58
CA LYS A 291 29.11 -11.56 16.85
C LYS A 291 29.14 -10.03 17.02
N GLU A 292 29.48 -9.28 15.99
CA GLU A 292 29.49 -7.81 16.03
C GLU A 292 28.11 -7.28 16.42
N LEU A 293 27.05 -7.80 15.79
CA LEU A 293 25.67 -7.46 16.15
C LEU A 293 25.38 -7.80 17.63
N VAL A 294 25.81 -8.96 18.10
CA VAL A 294 25.62 -9.37 19.51
C VAL A 294 26.37 -8.48 20.49
N ASP A 295 27.61 -8.13 20.19
CA ASP A 295 28.49 -7.34 21.05
C ASP A 295 27.99 -5.90 21.22
N THR A 296 27.15 -5.38 20.31
CA THR A 296 26.50 -4.07 20.48
C THR A 296 25.51 -4.01 21.64
N GLY A 297 25.10 -5.16 22.20
CA GLY A 297 24.03 -5.25 23.18
C GLY A 297 22.61 -5.20 22.58
N LEU A 298 22.47 -4.86 21.29
CA LEU A 298 21.19 -4.92 20.57
C LEU A 298 20.65 -6.35 20.55
N ALA A 299 21.52 -7.36 20.42
CA ALA A 299 21.06 -8.75 20.36
C ALA A 299 20.59 -9.35 21.70
N GLN A 300 20.83 -8.65 22.81
CA GLN A 300 20.24 -9.04 24.11
C GLN A 300 18.74 -8.70 24.16
N MET A 301 18.28 -7.81 23.28
CA MET A 301 16.86 -7.53 23.03
C MET A 301 16.47 -8.19 21.72
N HIS A 302 15.99 -9.42 21.81
CA HIS A 302 15.78 -10.27 20.64
C HIS A 302 14.76 -9.69 19.62
N GLU A 303 13.83 -8.85 20.09
CA GLU A 303 12.96 -8.00 19.24
C GLU A 303 13.78 -7.10 18.27
N LEU A 304 14.84 -6.44 18.75
CA LEU A 304 15.70 -5.54 17.95
C LEU A 304 16.53 -6.31 16.94
N THR A 305 17.00 -7.51 17.29
CA THR A 305 17.64 -8.44 16.35
C THR A 305 16.70 -8.80 15.20
N GLY A 306 15.46 -9.16 15.53
CA GLY A 306 14.42 -9.43 14.55
C GLY A 306 14.18 -8.25 13.61
N MET A 307 14.27 -7.01 14.11
CA MET A 307 14.20 -5.81 13.26
C MET A 307 15.39 -5.67 12.30
N VAL A 308 16.61 -6.00 12.71
CA VAL A 308 17.79 -5.99 11.82
C VAL A 308 17.61 -7.00 10.69
N PHE A 309 17.20 -8.23 11.01
CA PHE A 309 16.93 -9.24 9.99
C PHE A 309 15.77 -8.84 9.07
N GLN A 310 14.68 -8.32 9.62
CA GLN A 310 13.60 -7.76 8.81
C GLN A 310 14.13 -6.66 7.88
N LYS A 311 14.99 -5.74 8.35
CA LYS A 311 15.63 -4.70 7.52
C LYS A 311 16.52 -5.28 6.41
N LEU A 312 17.29 -6.33 6.68
CA LEU A 312 18.10 -7.02 5.68
C LEU A 312 17.24 -7.71 4.61
N ILE A 313 16.08 -8.21 5.02
CA ILE A 313 15.08 -8.78 4.11
C ILE A 313 14.35 -7.67 3.32
N ILE A 314 14.15 -6.49 3.93
CA ILE A 314 13.55 -5.29 3.32
C ILE A 314 14.45 -4.69 2.24
N ASP A 315 15.78 -4.81 2.36
CA ASP A 315 16.66 -4.17 1.40
C ASP A 315 16.55 -4.77 -0.02
N ARG A 316 16.55 -3.88 -1.00
CA ARG A 316 15.67 -3.87 -2.18
C ARG A 316 16.15 -4.72 -3.36
N LYS A 317 17.19 -5.53 -3.15
CA LYS A 317 17.82 -6.33 -4.22
C LYS A 317 17.47 -7.81 -4.16
N TYR A 318 16.82 -8.28 -3.10
CA TYR A 318 16.94 -9.69 -2.68
C TYR A 318 15.75 -10.59 -2.96
N LEU A 319 14.53 -10.08 -3.12
CA LEU A 319 13.34 -10.91 -3.40
C LEU A 319 12.39 -10.10 -4.30
N LYS A 320 12.11 -10.56 -5.53
CA LYS A 320 11.20 -9.91 -6.50
C LYS A 320 9.70 -9.97 -6.09
N ALA A 321 9.39 -9.91 -4.79
CA ALA A 321 8.05 -9.90 -4.22
C ALA A 321 7.69 -8.49 -3.73
N ASN A 322 6.41 -8.11 -3.76
CA ASN A 322 5.95 -6.80 -3.28
C ASN A 322 6.07 -6.78 -1.74
N TYR A 323 7.16 -6.22 -1.21
CA TYR A 323 7.41 -6.17 0.22
C TYR A 323 6.64 -5.01 0.87
N THR A 324 5.94 -5.25 1.99
CA THR A 324 5.20 -4.20 2.72
C THR A 324 6.14 -3.36 3.59
N LEU A 325 6.16 -2.03 3.44
CA LEU A 325 7.01 -1.18 4.30
C LEU A 325 6.66 -1.34 5.81
N PRO A 326 7.63 -1.28 6.74
CA PRO A 326 7.36 -1.38 8.18
C PRO A 326 6.30 -0.41 8.69
N GLU A 327 6.33 0.84 8.23
CA GLU A 327 5.38 1.89 8.59
C GLU A 327 3.98 1.56 8.07
N SER A 328 3.88 1.01 6.86
CA SER A 328 2.63 0.52 6.29
C SER A 328 2.08 -0.69 7.06
N ALA A 329 2.94 -1.62 7.47
CA ALA A 329 2.56 -2.77 8.28
C ALA A 329 2.06 -2.33 9.66
N ALA A 330 2.74 -1.37 10.29
CA ALA A 330 2.33 -0.80 11.57
C ALA A 330 0.98 -0.06 11.47
N LEU A 331 0.78 0.76 10.43
CA LEU A 331 -0.48 1.43 10.15
C LEU A 331 -1.62 0.41 9.99
N LEU A 332 -1.46 -0.58 9.11
CA LEU A 332 -2.50 -1.59 8.87
C LEU A 332 -2.77 -2.43 10.12
N SER A 333 -1.73 -2.82 10.86
CA SER A 333 -1.86 -3.59 12.11
C SER A 333 -2.64 -2.85 13.18
N ALA A 334 -2.39 -1.55 13.36
CA ALA A 334 -3.12 -0.71 14.30
C ALA A 334 -4.56 -0.41 13.87
N LEU A 335 -4.85 -0.45 12.56
CA LEU A 335 -6.22 -0.32 12.04
C LEU A 335 -7.05 -1.60 12.18
N VAL A 336 -6.45 -2.79 11.96
CA VAL A 336 -7.17 -4.06 12.14
C VAL A 336 -7.30 -4.48 13.61
N LEU A 337 -6.39 -4.02 14.47
CA LEU A 337 -6.38 -4.29 15.91
C LEU A 337 -6.18 -2.97 16.71
N PRO A 338 -7.23 -2.12 16.77
CA PRO A 338 -7.19 -0.88 17.54
C PRO A 338 -6.95 -1.14 19.04
N GLU A 339 -7.60 -2.16 19.59
CA GLU A 339 -7.57 -2.56 20.99
C GLU A 339 -7.63 -4.09 21.12
N LEU A 340 -7.20 -4.62 22.27
CA LEU A 340 -7.32 -6.06 22.56
C LEU A 340 -8.72 -6.37 23.10
N PRO A 341 -9.39 -7.42 22.59
CA PRO A 341 -10.63 -7.90 23.20
C PRO A 341 -10.39 -8.40 24.63
N ASP A 342 -11.31 -8.07 25.54
CA ASP A 342 -11.22 -8.46 26.96
C ASP A 342 -10.89 -9.94 27.16
N GLY A 343 -9.71 -10.18 27.77
CA GLY A 343 -9.25 -11.51 28.16
C GLY A 343 -9.03 -12.51 27.02
N LYS A 344 -8.94 -12.06 25.75
CA LYS A 344 -8.83 -12.96 24.59
C LYS A 344 -7.77 -12.49 23.59
N LEU A 345 -6.83 -13.38 23.30
CA LEU A 345 -5.87 -13.19 22.21
C LEU A 345 -6.55 -13.44 20.85
N PRO A 346 -6.35 -12.57 19.85
CA PRO A 346 -6.93 -12.75 18.52
C PRO A 346 -6.26 -13.91 17.79
N LYS A 347 -7.01 -14.57 16.90
CA LYS A 347 -6.43 -15.45 15.88
C LYS A 347 -6.21 -14.67 14.59
N VAL A 348 -4.98 -14.65 14.08
CA VAL A 348 -4.52 -13.84 12.96
C VAL A 348 -3.95 -14.75 11.88
N ALA A 349 -4.39 -14.57 10.63
CA ALA A 349 -3.84 -15.32 9.49
C ALA A 349 -3.37 -14.42 8.36
N ASP A 350 -2.31 -14.87 7.67
CA ASP A 350 -1.89 -14.36 6.37
C ASP A 350 -1.62 -15.54 5.42
N PHE A 351 -2.43 -15.66 4.37
CA PHE A 351 -2.32 -16.74 3.38
C PHE A 351 -1.40 -16.40 2.20
N ALA A 352 -0.69 -15.27 2.26
CA ALA A 352 0.39 -14.90 1.36
C ALA A 352 1.47 -14.19 2.18
N CYS A 353 1.96 -14.89 3.22
CA CYS A 353 2.69 -14.25 4.31
C CYS A 353 4.05 -13.71 3.90
N GLY A 354 4.64 -14.20 2.81
CA GLY A 354 5.96 -13.81 2.36
C GLY A 354 6.97 -13.93 3.50
N THR A 355 7.62 -12.82 3.82
CA THR A 355 8.64 -12.68 4.86
C THR A 355 8.06 -12.46 6.28
N GLY A 356 6.73 -12.46 6.41
CA GLY A 356 6.03 -12.37 7.68
C GLY A 356 5.82 -10.95 8.21
N ALA A 357 6.13 -9.89 7.44
CA ALA A 357 6.07 -8.50 7.90
C ALA A 357 4.70 -8.10 8.50
N LEU A 358 3.59 -8.50 7.87
CA LEU A 358 2.23 -8.21 8.36
C LEU A 358 1.85 -9.04 9.58
N LEU A 359 2.19 -10.33 9.60
CA LEU A 359 1.97 -11.21 10.77
C LEU A 359 2.75 -10.70 11.98
N ASN A 360 4.02 -10.34 11.78
CA ASN A 360 4.84 -9.74 12.81
C ASN A 360 4.27 -8.39 13.26
N GLY A 361 3.81 -7.54 12.34
CA GLY A 361 3.16 -6.26 12.68
C GLY A 361 1.98 -6.42 13.63
N VAL A 362 1.07 -7.37 13.35
CA VAL A 362 -0.07 -7.65 14.25
C VAL A 362 0.41 -8.31 15.54
N TYR A 363 1.42 -9.18 15.49
CA TYR A 363 1.98 -9.78 16.69
C TYR A 363 2.59 -8.74 17.64
N GLN A 364 3.40 -7.81 17.14
CA GLN A 364 3.94 -6.70 17.92
C GLN A 364 2.82 -5.80 18.46
N ARG A 365 1.75 -5.59 17.69
CA ARG A 365 0.56 -4.86 18.16
C ARG A 365 -0.14 -5.57 19.32
N VAL A 366 -0.28 -6.90 19.26
CA VAL A 366 -0.82 -7.71 20.36
C VAL A 366 0.06 -7.59 21.60
N LEU A 367 1.38 -7.70 21.47
CA LEU A 367 2.31 -7.55 22.60
C LEU A 367 2.17 -6.17 23.24
N THR A 368 2.23 -5.11 22.43
CA THR A 368 2.09 -3.72 22.89
C THR A 368 0.81 -3.50 23.68
N LEU A 369 -0.34 -3.93 23.13
CA LEU A 369 -1.63 -3.76 23.79
C LEU A 369 -1.75 -4.64 25.05
N HIS A 370 -1.12 -5.82 25.06
CA HIS A 370 -1.14 -6.71 26.23
C HIS A 370 -0.32 -6.13 27.38
N GLU A 371 0.86 -5.59 27.09
CA GLU A 371 1.71 -4.91 28.06
C GLU A 371 1.02 -3.65 28.61
N GLN A 372 0.39 -2.84 27.74
CA GLN A 372 -0.38 -1.65 28.15
C GLN A 372 -1.54 -1.96 29.09
N ALA A 373 -2.05 -3.20 29.06
CA ALA A 373 -3.06 -3.69 29.98
C ALA A 373 -2.48 -4.28 31.29
N GLY A 374 -1.17 -4.14 31.54
CA GLY A 374 -0.47 -4.69 32.70
C GLY A 374 0.06 -6.12 32.51
N GLY A 375 0.03 -6.65 31.28
CA GLY A 375 0.49 -7.98 30.94
C GLY A 375 2.01 -8.08 30.71
N ASN A 376 2.49 -9.30 30.45
CA ASN A 376 3.87 -9.54 30.03
C ASN A 376 3.86 -10.33 28.71
N GLY A 377 4.47 -9.77 27.67
CA GLY A 377 4.51 -10.38 26.34
C GLY A 377 5.04 -11.81 26.28
N LYS A 378 5.98 -12.18 27.18
CA LYS A 378 6.50 -13.55 27.29
C LYS A 378 5.42 -14.58 27.60
N ASN A 379 4.41 -14.19 28.41
CA ASN A 379 3.35 -15.10 28.84
C ASN A 379 2.42 -15.51 27.69
N VAL A 380 2.32 -14.67 26.65
CA VAL A 380 1.43 -14.90 25.51
C VAL A 380 2.16 -15.41 24.27
N HIS A 381 3.49 -15.28 24.20
CA HIS A 381 4.30 -15.65 23.03
C HIS A 381 4.04 -17.08 22.52
N LYS A 382 4.19 -18.08 23.40
CA LYS A 382 4.00 -19.49 23.02
C LYS A 382 2.59 -19.76 22.47
N GLN A 383 1.57 -19.24 23.14
CA GLN A 383 0.19 -19.37 22.68
C GLN A 383 -0.03 -18.66 21.35
N MET A 384 0.55 -17.47 21.16
CA MET A 384 0.48 -16.73 19.91
C MET A 384 1.02 -17.55 18.74
N LEU A 385 2.25 -18.04 18.83
CA LEU A 385 2.92 -18.75 17.73
C LEU A 385 2.34 -20.15 17.45
N GLU A 386 1.90 -20.89 18.48
CA GLU A 386 1.40 -22.26 18.30
C GLU A 386 -0.08 -22.33 17.87
N LYS A 387 -0.91 -21.36 18.29
CA LYS A 387 -2.38 -21.50 18.21
C LYS A 387 -3.11 -20.33 17.56
N ASN A 388 -2.51 -19.16 17.58
CA ASN A 388 -3.20 -17.90 17.32
C ASN A 388 -2.65 -17.19 16.07
N ILE A 389 -1.44 -17.48 15.62
CA ILE A 389 -0.88 -16.96 14.36
C ILE A 389 -0.82 -18.10 13.34
N GLY A 390 -1.32 -17.84 12.13
CA GLY A 390 -1.21 -18.74 10.98
C GLY A 390 -0.63 -18.02 9.77
N GLY A 391 0.35 -18.64 9.11
CA GLY A 391 0.98 -18.11 7.90
C GLY A 391 1.03 -19.19 6.83
N ALA A 392 0.76 -18.83 5.58
CA ALA A 392 1.01 -19.70 4.45
C ALA A 392 1.65 -18.94 3.30
N ASP A 393 2.67 -19.54 2.69
CA ASP A 393 3.29 -19.06 1.46
C ASP A 393 3.66 -20.23 0.55
N VAL A 394 3.79 -20.00 -0.75
CA VAL A 394 4.21 -21.02 -1.72
C VAL A 394 5.72 -21.26 -1.69
N MET A 395 6.49 -20.34 -1.09
CA MET A 395 7.95 -20.42 -1.01
C MET A 395 8.41 -20.92 0.37
N PRO A 396 9.12 -22.08 0.45
CA PRO A 396 9.61 -22.62 1.73
C PRO A 396 10.48 -21.65 2.53
N ASN A 397 11.36 -20.92 1.85
CA ASN A 397 12.23 -19.93 2.50
C ASN A 397 11.43 -18.74 3.07
N ALA A 398 10.29 -18.38 2.47
CA ALA A 398 9.43 -17.31 2.97
C ALA A 398 8.75 -17.72 4.29
N THR A 399 8.25 -18.95 4.35
CA THR A 399 7.72 -19.54 5.59
C THR A 399 8.79 -19.69 6.66
N HIS A 400 10.01 -20.09 6.30
CA HIS A 400 11.14 -20.14 7.23
C HIS A 400 11.44 -18.74 7.81
N LEU A 401 11.63 -17.72 6.97
CA LEU A 401 11.89 -16.34 7.43
C LEU A 401 10.74 -15.80 8.29
N THR A 402 9.49 -16.11 7.95
CA THR A 402 8.31 -15.76 8.77
C THR A 402 8.39 -16.39 10.16
N PHE A 403 8.71 -17.68 10.24
CA PHE A 403 8.88 -18.37 11.53
C PHE A 403 10.03 -17.78 12.33
N ALA A 404 11.20 -17.60 11.72
CA ALA A 404 12.39 -17.05 12.37
C ALA A 404 12.11 -15.65 12.95
N ALA A 405 11.48 -14.77 12.17
CA ALA A 405 11.10 -13.44 12.62
C ALA A 405 10.17 -13.47 13.84
N LEU A 406 9.14 -14.32 13.82
CA LEU A 406 8.22 -14.44 14.96
C LEU A 406 8.91 -15.05 16.20
N ALA A 407 9.66 -16.14 16.02
CA ALA A 407 10.36 -16.84 17.08
C ALA A 407 11.47 -15.98 17.72
N SER A 408 12.11 -15.10 16.94
CA SER A 408 13.15 -14.19 17.40
C SER A 408 12.68 -13.20 18.46
N THR A 409 11.37 -12.99 18.66
CA THR A 409 10.90 -12.05 19.68
C THR A 409 11.23 -12.54 21.10
N TYR A 410 11.14 -13.85 21.35
CA TYR A 410 11.50 -14.49 22.64
C TYR A 410 12.17 -15.86 22.40
N PRO A 411 13.43 -15.89 21.95
CA PRO A 411 14.14 -17.10 21.53
C PRO A 411 14.51 -18.03 22.69
N ASP A 412 14.33 -17.61 23.94
CA ASP A 412 14.47 -18.47 25.13
C ASP A 412 13.23 -19.37 25.35
N ILE A 413 12.13 -19.09 24.66
CA ILE A 413 10.87 -19.84 24.79
C ILE A 413 10.82 -20.93 23.73
N LYS A 414 10.71 -22.19 24.19
CA LYS A 414 10.49 -23.34 23.31
C LYS A 414 9.13 -23.30 22.65
N LEU A 415 9.12 -23.59 21.36
CA LEU A 415 7.93 -23.66 20.53
C LEU A 415 7.63 -25.12 20.17
N GLY A 416 6.36 -25.50 20.19
CA GLY A 416 5.84 -26.73 19.63
C GLY A 416 5.50 -26.55 18.15
N ASP A 417 4.39 -27.14 17.73
CA ASP A 417 3.91 -27.01 16.35
C ASP A 417 3.35 -25.62 16.10
N THR A 418 3.86 -24.91 15.10
CA THR A 418 3.30 -23.63 14.66
C THR A 418 2.30 -23.82 13.53
N ARG A 419 1.62 -22.75 13.11
CA ARG A 419 0.76 -22.75 11.93
C ARG A 419 1.37 -21.94 10.77
N VAL A 420 2.69 -21.96 10.65
CA VAL A 420 3.41 -21.46 9.46
C VAL A 420 3.66 -22.65 8.53
N LEU A 421 3.02 -22.64 7.36
CA LEU A 421 3.00 -23.78 6.43
C LEU A 421 3.40 -23.40 5.00
N THR A 422 4.19 -24.25 4.36
CA THR A 422 4.45 -24.16 2.91
C THR A 422 3.27 -24.70 2.13
N ALA A 423 2.62 -23.85 1.36
CA ALA A 423 1.44 -24.20 0.57
C ALA A 423 1.82 -25.00 -0.70
N PRO A 424 1.05 -26.04 -1.07
CA PRO A 424 1.32 -26.84 -2.28
C PRO A 424 1.18 -26.00 -3.55
N TYR A 425 2.16 -26.03 -4.44
CA TYR A 425 2.21 -25.14 -5.61
C TYR A 425 2.88 -25.79 -6.82
N GLY A 426 2.29 -25.64 -8.01
CA GLY A 426 2.78 -26.22 -9.25
C GLY A 426 2.29 -27.65 -9.48
N LEU A 427 2.94 -28.37 -10.38
CA LEU A 427 2.63 -29.76 -10.69
C LEU A 427 3.06 -30.67 -9.53
N LEU A 428 2.11 -31.39 -8.95
CA LEU A 428 2.34 -32.40 -7.91
C LEU A 428 2.57 -33.79 -8.53
N ASP A 429 3.11 -34.72 -7.74
CA ASP A 429 3.41 -36.09 -8.17
C ASP A 429 2.18 -36.86 -8.69
N SER A 430 0.98 -36.44 -8.28
CA SER A 430 -0.30 -36.99 -8.76
C SER A 430 -0.69 -36.57 -10.19
N GLY A 431 0.00 -35.56 -10.75
CA GLY A 431 -0.42 -34.88 -11.98
C GLY A 431 -1.37 -33.69 -11.76
N TYR A 432 -1.73 -33.39 -10.50
CA TYR A 432 -2.54 -32.23 -10.14
C TYR A 432 -1.71 -30.93 -10.13
N TYR A 433 -2.29 -29.83 -10.63
CA TYR A 433 -1.68 -28.51 -10.57
C TYR A 433 -2.22 -27.70 -9.39
N ALA A 434 -1.42 -27.56 -8.33
CA ALA A 434 -1.77 -26.81 -7.14
C ALA A 434 -1.49 -25.30 -7.29
N VAL A 435 -2.36 -24.46 -6.74
CA VAL A 435 -2.30 -22.99 -6.84
C VAL A 435 -1.94 -22.30 -5.53
N GLY A 436 -1.24 -22.98 -4.63
CA GLY A 436 -0.76 -22.42 -3.37
C GLY A 436 -1.87 -22.31 -2.34
N SER A 437 -1.87 -21.22 -1.56
CA SER A 437 -2.90 -21.00 -0.55
C SER A 437 -4.32 -20.90 -1.10
N LEU A 438 -4.49 -20.67 -2.41
CA LEU A 438 -5.80 -20.67 -3.07
C LEU A 438 -6.42 -22.08 -3.18
N GLU A 439 -5.68 -23.15 -2.87
CA GLU A 439 -6.25 -24.49 -2.63
C GLU A 439 -7.31 -24.44 -1.53
N LEU A 440 -7.11 -23.59 -0.53
CA LEU A 440 -8.03 -23.40 0.61
C LEU A 440 -9.36 -22.76 0.25
N LEU A 441 -9.60 -22.39 -1.02
CA LEU A 441 -10.92 -21.99 -1.52
C LEU A 441 -11.86 -23.20 -1.69
N SER A 442 -11.33 -24.42 -1.83
CA SER A 442 -12.13 -25.63 -1.90
C SER A 442 -12.56 -26.10 -0.50
N ASP A 443 -13.83 -26.46 -0.35
CA ASP A 443 -14.40 -26.98 0.91
C ASP A 443 -13.93 -28.40 1.26
N GLN A 444 -13.40 -29.13 0.28
CA GLN A 444 -12.84 -30.47 0.44
C GLN A 444 -11.45 -30.50 -0.18
N PRO A 445 -10.50 -31.24 0.40
CA PRO A 445 -9.24 -31.54 -0.26
C PRO A 445 -9.51 -32.28 -1.59
N PRO A 446 -8.63 -32.17 -2.60
CA PRO A 446 -8.65 -33.09 -3.74
C PRO A 446 -8.67 -34.53 -3.21
N LEU A 447 -9.36 -35.43 -3.93
CA LEU A 447 -9.71 -36.79 -3.50
C LEU A 447 -8.70 -37.41 -2.50
N PRO A 448 -9.14 -37.86 -1.30
CA PRO A 448 -8.27 -38.27 -0.17
C PRO A 448 -7.36 -39.49 -0.42
N ILE A 449 -7.33 -40.00 -1.65
CA ILE A 449 -6.46 -41.07 -2.13
C ILE A 449 -5.09 -40.53 -2.57
N LEU A 450 -4.98 -39.22 -2.84
CA LEU A 450 -3.77 -38.56 -3.31
C LEU A 450 -3.12 -37.73 -2.19
N ASP A 451 -1.79 -37.68 -2.17
CA ASP A 451 -0.94 -36.96 -1.21
C ASP A 451 -1.03 -35.41 -1.37
N ASP A 452 -2.01 -34.92 -2.13
CA ASP A 452 -2.05 -33.57 -2.70
C ASP A 452 -2.58 -32.50 -1.75
N SER A 453 -3.17 -32.90 -0.61
CA SER A 453 -3.62 -31.98 0.45
C SER A 453 -2.57 -31.75 1.53
N LYS A 454 -1.40 -32.39 1.42
CA LYS A 454 -0.35 -32.29 2.41
C LYS A 454 0.44 -30.99 2.28
N ALA A 455 0.73 -30.38 3.41
CA ALA A 455 1.58 -29.21 3.53
C ALA A 455 2.59 -29.43 4.66
N GLU A 456 3.77 -28.87 4.46
CA GLU A 456 4.82 -28.92 5.48
C GLU A 456 4.57 -27.85 6.53
N ARG A 457 4.47 -28.28 7.79
CA ARG A 457 4.31 -27.42 8.96
C ARG A 457 5.65 -27.27 9.68
N LEU A 458 6.02 -26.03 9.95
CA LEU A 458 7.21 -25.72 10.74
C LEU A 458 6.90 -25.93 12.23
N GLY A 459 7.55 -26.91 12.84
CA GLY A 459 7.46 -27.21 14.28
C GLY A 459 8.82 -27.03 14.95
N GLY A 460 8.84 -26.67 16.23
CA GLY A 460 10.11 -26.45 16.94
C GLY A 460 10.98 -27.69 17.08
N GLU A 461 10.40 -28.89 17.23
CA GLU A 461 11.14 -30.16 17.39
C GLU A 461 11.28 -30.96 16.09
N LYS A 462 10.23 -30.98 15.27
CA LYS A 462 10.21 -31.68 13.99
C LYS A 462 9.31 -30.95 12.98
N HIS A 463 9.64 -30.97 11.69
CA HIS A 463 8.72 -30.68 10.61
C HIS A 463 7.67 -31.80 10.54
N GLU A 464 6.43 -31.40 10.39
CA GLU A 464 5.33 -32.36 10.27
C GLU A 464 4.54 -32.09 9.00
N VAL A 465 4.27 -33.16 8.27
CA VAL A 465 3.39 -33.07 7.10
C VAL A 465 1.95 -33.20 7.60
N VAL A 466 1.19 -32.11 7.44
CA VAL A 466 -0.20 -32.02 7.89
C VAL A 466 -1.15 -31.83 6.72
N ASP A 467 -2.43 -32.12 6.92
CA ASP A 467 -3.46 -31.75 5.96
C ASP A 467 -3.66 -30.22 5.98
N PHE A 468 -3.42 -29.59 4.83
CA PHE A 468 -3.43 -28.14 4.66
C PHE A 468 -4.81 -27.53 4.94
N HIS A 469 -5.90 -28.22 4.57
CA HIS A 469 -7.26 -27.75 4.83
C HIS A 469 -7.63 -27.84 6.30
N GLN A 470 -7.21 -28.91 6.99
CA GLN A 470 -7.43 -29.08 8.43
C GLN A 470 -6.61 -28.08 9.26
N ALA A 471 -5.42 -27.69 8.79
CA ALA A 471 -4.60 -26.67 9.43
C ALA A 471 -5.25 -25.27 9.38
N PHE A 472 -6.02 -24.99 8.32
CA PHE A 472 -6.68 -23.71 8.09
C PHE A 472 -8.20 -23.86 7.87
N PRO A 473 -8.98 -24.21 8.91
CA PRO A 473 -10.42 -24.34 8.78
C PRO A 473 -11.10 -22.98 8.47
N HIS A 474 -12.27 -23.06 7.85
CA HIS A 474 -13.12 -21.89 7.57
C HIS A 474 -13.75 -21.33 8.86
N ASN A 475 -14.08 -20.04 8.86
CA ASN A 475 -14.73 -19.33 9.97
C ASN A 475 -13.99 -19.40 11.32
N GLU A 476 -12.66 -19.52 11.33
CA GLU A 476 -11.85 -19.59 12.57
C GLU A 476 -11.23 -18.23 12.95
N TRP A 477 -10.86 -17.44 11.96
CA TRP A 477 -9.91 -16.34 12.14
C TRP A 477 -10.60 -15.05 12.57
N HIS A 478 -9.98 -14.34 13.52
CA HIS A 478 -10.45 -13.03 13.98
C HIS A 478 -9.94 -11.92 13.07
N ILE A 479 -8.70 -12.07 12.59
CA ILE A 479 -8.04 -11.14 11.69
C ILE A 479 -7.47 -11.94 10.52
N VAL A 480 -7.70 -11.47 9.29
CA VAL A 480 -6.95 -11.91 8.11
C VAL A 480 -6.27 -10.68 7.52
N ILE A 481 -4.94 -10.65 7.53
CA ILE A 481 -4.14 -9.49 7.11
C ILE A 481 -3.20 -9.93 5.98
N GLN A 482 -3.24 -9.29 4.81
CA GLN A 482 -2.50 -9.78 3.64
C GLN A 482 -2.01 -8.68 2.69
N ASN A 483 -0.87 -8.91 2.04
CA ASN A 483 -0.41 -8.20 0.85
C ASN A 483 -0.24 -9.21 -0.31
N PRO A 484 -1.33 -9.60 -0.98
CA PRO A 484 -1.29 -10.66 -1.98
C PRO A 484 -0.49 -10.26 -3.23
N PRO A 485 0.06 -11.22 -3.98
CA PRO A 485 0.86 -10.95 -5.18
C PRO A 485 0.09 -10.19 -6.28
N PHE A 486 0.71 -9.15 -6.84
CA PHE A 486 0.13 -8.31 -7.91
C PHE A 486 0.47 -8.83 -9.31
N THR A 487 0.11 -10.07 -9.64
CA THR A 487 0.31 -10.58 -11.01
C THR A 487 -0.85 -10.14 -11.91
N LYS A 488 -0.68 -9.01 -12.62
CA LYS A 488 -1.54 -8.64 -13.75
C LYS A 488 -0.88 -9.07 -15.07
N PRO A 489 -1.57 -9.86 -15.91
CA PRO A 489 -1.27 -9.90 -17.34
C PRO A 489 -1.43 -8.49 -17.92
N ASN A 490 -0.51 -8.05 -18.79
CA ASN A 490 -0.65 -6.82 -19.59
C ASN A 490 -0.70 -5.48 -18.80
N ALA A 491 0.10 -5.29 -17.75
CA ALA A 491 0.19 -3.98 -17.08
C ALA A 491 0.72 -2.86 -18.01
N ASP A 492 1.44 -3.22 -19.08
CA ASP A 492 1.82 -2.31 -20.14
C ASP A 492 1.82 -3.06 -21.49
N ALA A 493 0.98 -2.65 -22.44
CA ALA A 493 0.94 -3.26 -23.79
C ALA A 493 2.22 -3.03 -24.61
N ASN A 494 3.16 -2.24 -24.06
CA ASN A 494 4.46 -1.93 -24.64
C ASN A 494 5.65 -2.54 -23.86
N ALA A 495 5.42 -3.26 -22.76
CA ALA A 495 6.48 -3.98 -22.06
C ALA A 495 6.73 -5.33 -22.74
N SER A 496 7.98 -5.65 -23.05
CA SER A 496 8.38 -6.90 -23.72
C SER A 496 8.13 -8.16 -22.89
N ASP A 497 7.97 -8.03 -21.56
CA ASP A 497 7.81 -9.13 -20.62
C ASP A 497 6.36 -9.24 -20.13
N ASN A 498 5.56 -10.02 -20.84
CA ASN A 498 4.16 -10.23 -20.50
C ASN A 498 4.01 -11.24 -19.33
N LYS A 499 3.97 -10.74 -18.10
CA LYS A 499 3.78 -11.56 -16.88
C LYS A 499 2.32 -11.96 -16.70
N GLY A 500 1.88 -13.00 -17.42
CA GLY A 500 0.58 -13.62 -17.19
C GLY A 500 0.43 -14.20 -15.77
N LEU A 501 -0.82 -14.31 -15.26
CA LEU A 501 -1.15 -15.05 -14.03
C LEU A 501 -0.46 -16.43 -14.01
N PHE A 502 0.26 -16.74 -12.93
CA PHE A 502 1.07 -17.96 -12.74
C PHE A 502 2.22 -18.21 -13.76
N ARG A 503 2.59 -17.24 -14.62
CA ARG A 503 3.78 -17.37 -15.47
C ARG A 503 5.06 -17.04 -14.68
N GLY A 504 6.02 -17.96 -14.72
CA GLY A 504 7.40 -17.77 -14.23
C GLY A 504 8.39 -17.80 -15.40
N HIS A 505 9.62 -17.31 -15.20
CA HIS A 505 10.66 -17.27 -16.26
C HIS A 505 10.95 -18.66 -16.84
N ASP A 506 10.90 -19.69 -15.99
CA ASP A 506 11.24 -21.08 -16.31
C ASP A 506 10.01 -22.00 -16.36
N ARG A 507 8.79 -21.43 -16.28
CA ARG A 507 7.56 -22.24 -16.27
C ARG A 507 7.01 -22.38 -17.69
N PRO A 508 6.79 -23.62 -18.19
CA PRO A 508 6.11 -23.85 -19.46
C PRO A 508 4.77 -23.11 -19.54
N GLU A 509 4.41 -22.60 -20.73
CA GLU A 509 3.14 -21.88 -20.90
C GLU A 509 1.92 -22.75 -20.57
N ASP A 510 2.00 -24.05 -20.88
CA ASP A 510 0.95 -25.04 -20.62
C ASP A 510 0.70 -25.22 -19.11
N ASP A 511 1.75 -25.21 -18.30
CA ASP A 511 1.63 -25.30 -16.83
C ASP A 511 0.94 -24.08 -16.24
N ALA A 512 1.30 -22.88 -16.72
CA ALA A 512 0.67 -21.64 -16.28
C ALA A 512 -0.83 -21.60 -16.65
N GLU A 513 -1.20 -22.16 -17.81
CA GLU A 513 -2.59 -22.28 -18.22
C GLU A 513 -3.35 -23.35 -17.41
N ALA A 514 -2.74 -24.50 -17.13
CA ALA A 514 -3.32 -25.52 -16.26
C ALA A 514 -3.62 -24.98 -14.85
N MET A 515 -2.70 -24.21 -14.27
CA MET A 515 -2.91 -23.55 -12.96
C MET A 515 -4.02 -22.49 -13.01
N ARG A 516 -4.17 -21.78 -14.13
CA ARG A 516 -5.29 -20.84 -14.33
C ARG A 516 -6.64 -21.56 -14.36
N LEU A 517 -6.70 -22.70 -15.03
CA LEU A 517 -7.90 -23.53 -15.06
C LEU A 517 -8.20 -24.08 -13.66
N ALA A 518 -7.17 -24.55 -12.94
CA ALA A 518 -7.31 -25.04 -11.57
C ALA A 518 -7.88 -23.98 -10.60
N VAL A 519 -7.40 -22.73 -10.65
CA VAL A 519 -7.97 -21.66 -9.81
C VAL A 519 -9.38 -21.28 -10.26
N ALA A 520 -9.69 -21.36 -11.55
CA ALA A 520 -11.00 -21.03 -12.09
C ALA A 520 -12.08 -22.04 -11.68
N ASP A 521 -11.71 -23.31 -11.47
CA ASP A 521 -12.59 -24.40 -11.02
C ASP A 521 -12.93 -24.34 -9.52
N LYS A 522 -12.18 -23.55 -8.73
CA LYS A 522 -12.45 -23.38 -7.30
C LYS A 522 -13.84 -22.78 -7.05
N ASP A 523 -14.42 -23.14 -5.91
CA ASP A 523 -15.67 -22.53 -5.42
C ASP A 523 -15.44 -21.08 -5.02
N ARG A 524 -15.87 -20.17 -5.90
CA ARG A 524 -15.59 -18.74 -5.87
C ARG A 524 -16.88 -17.96 -5.82
N ARG A 525 -17.05 -17.18 -4.75
CA ARG A 525 -18.19 -16.29 -4.58
C ARG A 525 -17.79 -14.85 -4.78
N VAL A 526 -16.75 -14.40 -4.09
CA VAL A 526 -16.30 -13.00 -4.10
C VAL A 526 -15.43 -12.70 -5.33
N SER A 527 -14.62 -13.66 -5.77
CA SER A 527 -13.73 -13.53 -6.93
C SER A 527 -14.39 -13.89 -8.27
N LYS A 528 -15.72 -14.09 -8.27
CA LYS A 528 -16.49 -14.38 -9.49
C LYS A 528 -16.44 -13.19 -10.44
N GLY A 529 -15.98 -13.43 -11.67
CA GLY A 529 -15.78 -12.37 -12.68
C GLY A 529 -14.42 -11.67 -12.62
N ALA A 530 -13.57 -11.95 -11.62
CA ALA A 530 -12.20 -11.43 -11.56
C ALA A 530 -11.35 -11.92 -12.75
N GLY A 531 -11.64 -13.11 -13.26
CA GLY A 531 -10.99 -13.69 -14.44
C GLY A 531 -9.46 -13.58 -14.34
N MET A 532 -8.86 -12.90 -15.33
CA MET A 532 -7.42 -12.67 -15.43
C MET A 532 -6.93 -11.35 -14.81
N ALA A 533 -7.78 -10.61 -14.08
CA ALA A 533 -7.49 -9.24 -13.66
C ALA A 533 -6.61 -9.10 -12.40
N GLY A 534 -6.15 -10.22 -11.82
CA GLY A 534 -5.16 -10.30 -10.75
C GLY A 534 -5.56 -11.23 -9.59
N LEU A 535 -4.59 -11.72 -8.81
CA LEU A 535 -4.82 -12.64 -7.69
C LEU A 535 -5.51 -12.00 -6.47
N GLY A 536 -5.47 -10.66 -6.34
CA GLY A 536 -6.02 -9.96 -5.18
C GLY A 536 -7.48 -10.32 -4.85
N ALA A 537 -8.35 -10.43 -5.85
CA ALA A 537 -9.75 -10.82 -5.63
C ALA A 537 -9.90 -12.23 -5.07
N TYR A 538 -9.06 -13.17 -5.49
CA TYR A 538 -9.08 -14.55 -5.00
C TYR A 538 -8.65 -14.63 -3.54
N PHE A 539 -7.67 -13.81 -3.13
CA PHE A 539 -7.28 -13.70 -1.72
C PHE A 539 -8.35 -13.02 -0.86
N VAL A 540 -9.10 -12.05 -1.38
CA VAL A 540 -10.26 -11.50 -0.67
C VAL A 540 -11.36 -12.55 -0.49
N ASP A 541 -11.62 -13.39 -1.50
CA ASP A 541 -12.55 -14.53 -1.41
C ASP A 541 -12.10 -15.55 -0.35
N LEU A 542 -10.80 -15.85 -0.33
CA LEU A 542 -10.21 -16.73 0.68
C LEU A 542 -10.36 -16.14 2.08
N ALA A 543 -10.03 -14.87 2.28
CA ALA A 543 -10.21 -14.20 3.57
C ALA A 543 -11.69 -14.18 3.99
N ASP A 544 -12.62 -13.94 3.07
CA ASP A 544 -14.06 -14.03 3.35
C ASP A 544 -14.42 -15.43 3.88
N LYS A 545 -13.96 -16.52 3.25
CA LYS A 545 -14.22 -17.89 3.74
C LYS A 545 -13.56 -18.19 5.09
N LYS A 546 -12.36 -17.65 5.35
CA LYS A 546 -11.57 -17.97 6.56
C LYS A 546 -11.98 -17.15 7.78
N LEU A 547 -12.47 -15.93 7.59
CA LEU A 547 -12.94 -15.07 8.67
C LEU A 547 -14.24 -15.57 9.30
N LYS A 548 -14.27 -15.55 10.64
CA LYS A 548 -15.51 -15.67 11.40
C LYS A 548 -16.37 -14.40 11.25
N ARG A 549 -17.67 -14.49 11.55
CA ARG A 549 -18.51 -13.28 11.70
C ARG A 549 -17.97 -12.38 12.82
N GLY A 550 -17.91 -11.08 12.56
CA GLY A 550 -17.27 -10.09 13.43
C GLY A 550 -15.74 -10.07 13.37
N GLY A 551 -15.11 -10.91 12.53
CA GLY A 551 -13.68 -10.81 12.24
C GLY A 551 -13.38 -9.69 11.23
N THR A 552 -12.16 -9.20 11.23
CA THR A 552 -11.72 -8.07 10.39
C THR A 552 -10.70 -8.53 9.36
N MET A 553 -10.88 -8.14 8.09
CA MET A 553 -9.82 -8.24 7.09
C MET A 553 -9.05 -6.92 6.98
N GLY A 554 -7.76 -7.02 6.70
CA GLY A 554 -6.89 -5.91 6.32
C GLY A 554 -6.07 -6.28 5.09
N PHE A 555 -6.13 -5.46 4.06
CA PHE A 555 -5.49 -5.75 2.79
C PHE A 555 -4.69 -4.57 2.26
N ILE A 556 -3.52 -4.85 1.68
CA ILE A 556 -2.85 -3.94 0.74
C ILE A 556 -3.13 -4.46 -0.68
N LEU A 557 -3.78 -3.65 -1.51
CA LEU A 557 -4.22 -4.06 -2.86
C LEU A 557 -3.88 -3.00 -3.91
N PRO A 558 -3.73 -3.38 -5.19
CA PRO A 558 -3.61 -2.41 -6.26
C PRO A 558 -4.88 -1.54 -6.33
N ALA A 559 -4.73 -0.21 -6.46
CA ALA A 559 -5.84 0.74 -6.41
C ALA A 559 -6.96 0.49 -7.44
N THR A 560 -6.71 -0.34 -8.47
CA THR A 560 -7.74 -0.78 -9.41
C THR A 560 -8.86 -1.59 -8.77
N ILE A 561 -8.66 -2.19 -7.58
CA ILE A 561 -9.74 -2.87 -6.85
C ILE A 561 -10.92 -1.93 -6.57
N LEU A 562 -10.65 -0.62 -6.45
CA LEU A 562 -11.64 0.40 -6.08
C LEU A 562 -12.55 0.81 -7.25
N ALA A 563 -12.13 0.65 -8.50
CA ALA A 563 -12.90 1.12 -9.66
C ALA A 563 -13.03 0.11 -10.82
N GLY A 564 -12.19 -0.93 -10.86
CA GLY A 564 -12.17 -1.90 -11.95
C GLY A 564 -13.46 -2.74 -12.03
N THR A 565 -13.95 -2.99 -13.24
CA THR A 565 -15.17 -3.77 -13.49
C THR A 565 -15.01 -5.24 -13.09
N SER A 566 -13.84 -5.83 -13.31
CA SER A 566 -13.51 -7.19 -12.86
C SER A 566 -13.45 -7.33 -11.33
N MET A 567 -13.45 -6.22 -10.59
CA MET A 567 -13.37 -6.17 -9.13
C MET A 567 -14.71 -5.75 -8.49
N GLN A 568 -15.78 -5.69 -9.29
CA GLN A 568 -17.10 -5.26 -8.85
C GLN A 568 -17.67 -6.15 -7.74
N THR A 569 -17.64 -7.48 -7.95
CA THR A 569 -18.14 -8.45 -6.96
C THR A 569 -17.49 -8.28 -5.59
N VAL A 570 -16.18 -7.98 -5.55
CA VAL A 570 -15.44 -7.71 -4.31
C VAL A 570 -16.03 -6.50 -3.58
N ARG A 571 -16.24 -5.39 -4.30
CA ARG A 571 -16.83 -4.16 -3.73
C ARG A 571 -18.27 -4.36 -3.29
N ASP A 572 -19.06 -5.08 -4.07
CA ASP A 572 -20.47 -5.36 -3.76
C ASP A 572 -20.60 -6.19 -2.47
N VAL A 573 -19.72 -7.18 -2.27
CA VAL A 573 -19.66 -7.96 -1.03
C VAL A 573 -19.27 -7.06 0.15
N TRP A 574 -18.25 -6.21 0.02
CA TRP A 574 -17.90 -5.25 1.07
C TRP A 574 -19.03 -4.26 1.37
N ALA A 575 -19.79 -3.84 0.37
CA ALA A 575 -20.91 -2.92 0.54
C ALA A 575 -22.09 -3.54 1.29
N THR A 576 -22.35 -4.84 1.08
CA THR A 576 -23.61 -5.48 1.50
C THR A 576 -23.47 -6.46 2.67
N GLU A 577 -22.27 -7.02 2.88
CA GLU A 577 -22.03 -8.08 3.86
C GLU A 577 -20.98 -7.71 4.93
N TYR A 578 -20.41 -6.51 4.83
CA TYR A 578 -19.42 -5.98 5.76
C TYR A 578 -19.88 -4.64 6.35
N HIS A 579 -19.24 -4.26 7.46
CA HIS A 579 -19.38 -2.96 8.09
C HIS A 579 -17.99 -2.47 8.54
N ASN A 580 -17.91 -1.24 9.02
CA ASN A 580 -16.67 -0.55 9.39
C ASN A 580 -15.63 -0.52 8.25
N VAL A 581 -16.11 -0.41 7.01
CA VAL A 581 -15.26 -0.37 5.83
C VAL A 581 -14.45 0.93 5.84
N THR A 582 -13.12 0.80 5.84
CA THR A 582 -12.17 1.91 5.73
C THR A 582 -11.25 1.68 4.55
N VAL A 583 -11.16 2.67 3.65
CA VAL A 583 -10.30 2.64 2.47
C VAL A 583 -9.28 3.76 2.58
N ILE A 584 -7.99 3.44 2.48
CA ILE A 584 -6.90 4.41 2.53
C ILE A 584 -6.17 4.44 1.20
N THR A 585 -5.98 5.63 0.65
CA THR A 585 -5.15 5.89 -0.53
C THR A 585 -4.22 7.07 -0.27
N ILE A 586 -3.20 7.25 -1.12
CA ILE A 586 -2.25 8.36 -1.01
C ILE A 586 -2.40 9.28 -2.22
N ALA A 587 -2.58 10.58 -1.97
CA ALA A 587 -2.73 11.63 -2.96
C ALA A 587 -1.37 12.24 -3.33
N GLN A 588 -0.51 11.44 -3.97
CA GLN A 588 0.77 11.87 -4.53
C GLN A 588 0.78 11.81 -6.06
N ALA A 589 1.72 12.51 -6.69
CA ALA A 589 1.79 12.61 -8.15
C ALA A 589 2.49 11.40 -8.78
N ASP A 590 3.57 10.92 -8.16
CA ASP A 590 4.25 9.69 -8.52
C ASP A 590 3.47 8.47 -7.99
N ALA A 591 3.48 7.38 -8.75
CA ALA A 591 2.82 6.15 -8.33
C ALA A 591 3.62 5.40 -7.25
N SER A 592 4.95 5.49 -7.26
CA SER A 592 5.78 4.89 -6.20
C SER A 592 5.53 5.52 -4.84
N ASP A 593 5.22 6.82 -4.83
CA ASP A 593 4.86 7.56 -3.61
C ASP A 593 3.41 7.31 -3.19
N CYS A 594 2.64 6.59 -4.03
CA CYS A 594 1.27 6.15 -3.76
C CYS A 594 1.18 4.67 -3.37
N ALA A 595 2.32 4.03 -3.08
CA ALA A 595 2.40 2.64 -2.68
C ALA A 595 2.64 2.51 -1.17
N PHE A 596 2.07 1.46 -0.59
CA PHE A 596 2.36 1.02 0.78
C PHE A 596 3.45 -0.06 0.80
N SER A 597 3.68 -0.70 -0.35
CA SER A 597 4.75 -1.64 -0.60
C SER A 597 5.98 -0.95 -1.20
N ALA A 598 7.16 -1.53 -0.98
CA ALA A 598 8.40 -1.12 -1.60
C ALA A 598 8.44 -1.49 -3.09
N ASP A 599 9.16 -0.70 -3.88
CA ASP A 599 9.53 -0.98 -5.28
C ASP A 599 8.36 -1.27 -6.25
N THR A 600 7.15 -0.75 -5.95
CA THR A 600 6.02 -0.84 -6.87
C THR A 600 5.87 0.45 -7.70
N GLY A 601 5.67 0.29 -9.01
CA GLY A 601 5.44 1.39 -9.96
C GLY A 601 3.97 1.76 -10.12
N MET A 602 3.11 1.36 -9.17
CA MET A 602 1.66 1.50 -9.28
C MET A 602 1.05 1.93 -7.94
N ALA A 603 -0.02 2.73 -7.98
CA ALA A 603 -0.71 3.11 -6.76
C ALA A 603 -1.43 1.91 -6.11
N GLU A 604 -1.40 1.89 -4.80
CA GLU A 604 -2.02 0.89 -3.92
C GLU A 604 -3.10 1.54 -3.05
N CYS A 605 -3.86 0.70 -2.35
CA CYS A 605 -4.81 1.08 -1.33
C CYS A 605 -4.76 0.10 -0.16
N MET A 606 -5.08 0.59 1.04
CA MET A 606 -5.41 -0.27 2.17
C MET A 606 -6.94 -0.39 2.28
N VAL A 607 -7.44 -1.60 2.50
CA VAL A 607 -8.86 -1.85 2.78
C VAL A 607 -8.97 -2.61 4.09
N ILE A 608 -9.76 -2.07 5.01
CA ILE A 608 -10.11 -2.69 6.29
C ILE A 608 -11.62 -2.86 6.32
N ALA A 609 -12.11 -4.05 6.67
CA ALA A 609 -13.54 -4.32 6.74
C ALA A 609 -13.87 -5.40 7.77
N THR A 610 -14.93 -5.22 8.54
CA THR A 610 -15.40 -6.19 9.53
C THR A 610 -16.56 -7.00 8.97
N LYS A 611 -16.42 -8.33 8.99
CA LYS A 611 -17.38 -9.27 8.40
C LYS A 611 -18.70 -9.27 9.16
N GLY A 612 -19.81 -9.17 8.44
CA GLY A 612 -21.17 -9.12 8.98
C GLY A 612 -21.84 -7.77 8.75
N ILE A 613 -23.15 -7.74 8.95
CA ILE A 613 -23.96 -6.54 8.82
C ILE A 613 -23.94 -5.78 10.16
N GLY A 614 -23.71 -4.48 10.10
CA GLY A 614 -23.71 -3.57 11.24
C GLY A 614 -24.20 -2.16 10.85
N ASP A 615 -24.11 -1.20 11.77
CA ASP A 615 -24.69 0.14 11.59
C ASP A 615 -24.10 0.94 10.41
N THR A 616 -22.87 0.59 10.02
CA THR A 616 -22.14 1.25 8.92
C THR A 616 -22.17 0.44 7.61
N THR A 617 -22.91 -0.67 7.53
CA THR A 617 -23.07 -1.41 6.26
C THR A 617 -23.65 -0.50 5.17
N GLY A 618 -23.12 -0.61 3.95
CA GLY A 618 -23.45 0.26 2.82
C GLY A 618 -22.75 1.63 2.85
N ARG A 619 -21.89 1.91 3.85
CA ARG A 619 -21.08 3.13 3.93
C ARG A 619 -19.65 2.80 4.37
N GLY A 620 -18.71 3.68 4.03
CA GLY A 620 -17.32 3.52 4.40
C GLY A 620 -16.59 4.84 4.61
N LYS A 621 -15.51 4.81 5.39
CA LYS A 621 -14.59 5.93 5.57
C LYS A 621 -13.52 5.89 4.48
N PHE A 622 -13.44 6.93 3.68
CA PHE A 622 -12.38 7.08 2.67
C PHE A 622 -11.35 8.08 3.17
N VAL A 623 -10.12 7.60 3.33
CA VAL A 623 -8.98 8.37 3.79
C VAL A 623 -8.05 8.60 2.60
N CYS A 624 -7.78 9.86 2.27
CA CYS A 624 -6.71 10.22 1.33
C CYS A 624 -5.58 10.90 2.09
N LEU A 625 -4.47 10.18 2.26
CA LEU A 625 -3.26 10.71 2.88
C LEU A 625 -2.50 11.60 1.90
N ASN A 626 -1.86 12.64 2.41
CA ASN A 626 -1.00 13.52 1.64
C ASN A 626 0.33 12.85 1.28
N HIS A 627 0.80 11.92 2.09
CA HIS A 627 1.98 11.10 1.83
C HIS A 627 1.84 9.75 2.55
N ARG A 628 2.69 8.78 2.19
CA ARG A 628 2.85 7.57 3.02
C ARG A 628 3.46 7.94 4.37
N PRO A 629 3.17 7.21 5.46
CA PRO A 629 3.79 7.48 6.75
C PRO A 629 5.32 7.40 6.66
N GLU A 630 6.02 8.36 7.27
CA GLU A 630 7.48 8.49 7.23
C GLU A 630 8.17 7.87 8.46
N SER A 631 7.39 7.48 9.48
CA SER A 631 7.88 6.80 10.68
C SER A 631 6.82 5.89 11.30
N LEU A 632 7.26 4.94 12.15
CA LEU A 632 6.36 4.09 12.93
C LEU A 632 5.42 4.90 13.83
N LEU A 633 5.93 6.00 14.41
CA LEU A 633 5.15 6.84 15.31
C LEU A 633 4.06 7.62 14.56
N GLU A 634 4.40 8.11 13.36
CA GLU A 634 3.41 8.70 12.45
C GLU A 634 2.34 7.68 12.04
N ALA A 635 2.74 6.47 11.66
CA ALA A 635 1.81 5.41 11.27
C ALA A 635 0.79 5.08 12.38
N LEU A 636 1.25 4.95 13.63
CA LEU A 636 0.37 4.72 14.77
C LEU A 636 -0.55 5.92 15.04
N GLU A 637 -0.03 7.14 14.93
CA GLU A 637 -0.84 8.34 15.14
C GLU A 637 -1.92 8.49 14.06
N ILE A 638 -1.61 8.22 12.78
CA ILE A 638 -2.61 8.16 11.71
C ILE A 638 -3.69 7.12 12.05
N ALA A 639 -3.32 5.90 12.45
CA ALA A 639 -4.27 4.86 12.82
C ALA A 639 -5.18 5.28 13.98
N ASN A 640 -4.59 5.84 15.04
CA ASN A 640 -5.30 6.36 16.20
C ASN A 640 -6.33 7.42 15.79
N ARG A 641 -5.93 8.38 14.93
CA ARG A 641 -6.83 9.42 14.43
C ARG A 641 -7.97 8.83 13.63
N ILE A 642 -7.71 7.87 12.72
CA ILE A 642 -8.75 7.23 11.91
C ILE A 642 -9.75 6.44 12.79
N ASN A 643 -9.24 5.66 13.75
CA ASN A 643 -10.05 4.82 14.63
C ASN A 643 -10.93 5.65 15.57
N ARG A 644 -10.39 6.74 16.12
CA ARG A 644 -11.11 7.64 17.04
C ARG A 644 -11.98 8.68 16.33
N ASN A 645 -11.71 8.95 15.05
CA ASN A 645 -12.50 9.89 14.27
C ASN A 645 -13.85 9.25 13.89
N GLN A 646 -14.93 9.79 14.44
CA GLN A 646 -16.25 9.65 13.83
C GLN A 646 -16.32 10.70 12.73
N SER A 647 -16.24 10.26 11.47
CA SER A 647 -16.32 11.20 10.35
C SER A 647 -17.68 11.90 10.39
N VAL A 648 -17.64 13.22 10.38
CA VAL A 648 -18.85 14.06 10.42
C VAL A 648 -19.20 14.59 9.04
N ARG A 649 -18.24 14.62 8.11
CA ARG A 649 -18.43 15.03 6.72
C ARG A 649 -18.77 13.86 5.82
N ARG A 650 -19.83 14.02 5.03
CA ARG A 650 -20.33 13.03 4.08
C ARG A 650 -20.15 13.46 2.64
N MET A 651 -20.04 12.49 1.73
CA MET A 651 -19.97 12.74 0.29
C MET A 651 -21.18 13.52 -0.24
N GLU A 652 -22.35 13.31 0.37
CA GLU A 652 -23.62 13.93 0.04
C GLU A 652 -23.77 15.36 0.57
N ASP A 653 -22.91 15.80 1.49
CA ASP A 653 -22.93 17.16 2.02
C ASP A 653 -22.58 18.17 0.92
N SER A 654 -22.94 19.44 1.13
CA SER A 654 -22.49 20.52 0.25
C SER A 654 -20.95 20.53 0.15
N PRO A 655 -20.38 20.75 -1.05
CA PRO A 655 -18.95 20.68 -1.28
C PRO A 655 -18.14 21.53 -0.29
N SER A 656 -17.34 20.84 0.50
CA SER A 656 -16.39 21.35 1.47
C SER A 656 -15.16 20.45 1.48
N SER A 657 -14.17 20.76 2.31
CA SER A 657 -13.12 19.78 2.58
C SER A 657 -13.67 18.60 3.40
N GLY A 658 -12.95 17.48 3.43
CA GLY A 658 -13.22 16.38 4.36
C GLY A 658 -12.80 16.73 5.78
N ASP A 659 -12.96 15.78 6.69
CA ASP A 659 -12.43 15.90 8.04
C ASP A 659 -10.90 15.79 8.00
N ALA A 660 -10.19 16.84 8.40
CA ALA A 660 -8.73 16.87 8.38
C ALA A 660 -8.14 15.89 9.40
N LEU A 661 -7.23 15.02 8.93
CA LEU A 661 -6.35 14.24 9.78
C LEU A 661 -5.11 15.07 10.08
N LYS A 662 -4.90 15.37 11.36
CA LYS A 662 -3.78 16.18 11.83
C LYS A 662 -2.90 15.45 12.81
N ILE A 663 -1.60 15.68 12.67
CA ILE A 663 -0.56 15.28 13.63
C ILE A 663 0.17 16.54 14.04
N GLY A 664 -0.07 16.97 15.27
CA GLY A 664 0.27 18.34 15.66
C GLY A 664 -0.47 19.35 14.79
N ASP A 665 0.26 20.24 14.15
CA ASP A 665 -0.30 21.27 13.26
C ASP A 665 -0.34 20.84 11.78
N ASP A 666 0.31 19.72 11.45
CA ASP A 666 0.43 19.23 10.08
C ASP A 666 -0.80 18.43 9.67
N GLU A 667 -1.40 18.78 8.53
CA GLU A 667 -2.47 18.00 7.91
C GLU A 667 -1.87 16.88 7.06
N VAL A 668 -2.00 15.65 7.53
CA VAL A 668 -1.45 14.45 6.89
C VAL A 668 -2.43 13.77 5.93
N GLY A 669 -3.70 14.21 5.92
CA GLY A 669 -4.72 13.71 5.01
C GLY A 669 -6.12 14.18 5.35
N GLN A 670 -7.11 13.67 4.64
CA GLN A 670 -8.53 13.96 4.87
C GLN A 670 -9.36 12.68 4.87
N VAL A 671 -10.43 12.69 5.68
CA VAL A 671 -11.44 11.61 5.76
C VAL A 671 -12.77 12.11 5.23
N LEU A 672 -13.47 11.26 4.48
CA LEU A 672 -14.84 11.50 4.04
C LEU A 672 -15.66 10.22 4.18
N GLU A 673 -16.84 10.29 4.78
CA GLU A 673 -17.78 9.17 4.79
C GLU A 673 -18.53 9.11 3.45
N CYS A 674 -18.45 7.99 2.75
CA CYS A 674 -19.04 7.82 1.43
C CYS A 674 -19.99 6.62 1.38
N PRO A 675 -21.05 6.67 0.54
CA PRO A 675 -21.85 5.48 0.24
C PRO A 675 -21.04 4.44 -0.54
N LEU A 676 -21.27 3.16 -0.23
CA LEU A 676 -20.70 2.02 -0.94
C LEU A 676 -21.76 1.48 -1.93
N ASN A 677 -21.94 2.18 -3.04
CA ASN A 677 -22.95 1.78 -4.04
C ASN A 677 -22.60 0.45 -4.71
N VAL A 678 -23.57 -0.46 -4.74
CA VAL A 678 -23.48 -1.74 -5.46
C VAL A 678 -23.47 -1.48 -6.96
N GLY A 679 -22.63 -2.21 -7.70
CA GLY A 679 -22.58 -2.07 -9.15
C GLY A 679 -21.79 -0.84 -9.62
N GLU A 680 -21.11 -0.12 -8.72
CA GLU A 680 -20.32 1.06 -9.06
C GLU A 680 -18.85 0.97 -8.63
N GLY A 681 -18.01 1.85 -9.18
CA GLY A 681 -16.66 2.10 -8.69
C GLY A 681 -16.70 3.11 -7.54
N TRP A 682 -15.77 3.00 -6.59
CA TRP A 682 -15.61 3.96 -5.51
C TRP A 682 -14.68 5.09 -5.97
N SER A 683 -15.24 6.29 -6.10
CA SER A 683 -14.60 7.43 -6.78
C SER A 683 -13.61 8.21 -5.89
N THR A 684 -13.80 8.16 -4.57
CA THR A 684 -13.00 8.86 -3.54
C THR A 684 -11.63 8.20 -3.36
N THR A 685 -10.76 8.38 -4.36
CA THR A 685 -9.42 7.75 -4.40
C THR A 685 -8.37 8.74 -4.85
N ARG A 686 -7.19 8.71 -4.21
CA ARG A 686 -6.02 9.57 -4.52
C ARG A 686 -6.40 11.05 -4.73
N THR A 687 -7.26 11.55 -3.85
CA THR A 687 -7.82 12.90 -3.93
C THR A 687 -7.19 13.77 -2.86
N LYS A 688 -6.72 14.96 -3.24
CA LYS A 688 -6.22 15.95 -2.28
C LYS A 688 -7.31 16.92 -1.84
N ALA A 689 -8.15 17.39 -2.76
CA ALA A 689 -9.26 18.29 -2.47
C ALA A 689 -10.60 17.54 -2.49
N MET A 690 -11.07 17.09 -1.32
CA MET A 690 -12.31 16.32 -1.18
C MET A 690 -13.57 17.06 -1.69
N GLU A 691 -13.55 18.40 -1.71
CA GLU A 691 -14.63 19.20 -2.29
C GLU A 691 -14.86 18.91 -3.77
N LEU A 692 -13.84 18.47 -4.51
CA LEU A 692 -13.98 18.08 -5.91
C LEU A 692 -14.79 16.80 -6.05
N ILE A 693 -14.60 15.85 -5.14
CA ILE A 693 -15.34 14.59 -5.12
C ILE A 693 -16.80 14.84 -4.75
N GLN A 694 -17.08 15.69 -3.76
CA GLN A 694 -18.45 16.09 -3.44
C GLN A 694 -19.10 16.86 -4.60
N THR A 695 -18.39 17.81 -5.22
CA THR A 695 -18.87 18.52 -6.42
C THR A 695 -19.20 17.53 -7.54
N GLY A 696 -18.33 16.55 -7.78
CA GLY A 696 -18.53 15.49 -8.75
C GLY A 696 -19.73 14.60 -8.42
N TYR A 697 -19.92 14.24 -7.15
CA TYR A 697 -21.07 13.47 -6.68
C TYR A 697 -22.39 14.18 -6.94
N HIS A 698 -22.50 15.46 -6.55
CA HIS A 698 -23.69 16.27 -6.82
C HIS A 698 -23.94 16.41 -8.33
N LEU A 699 -22.86 16.62 -9.10
CA LEU A 699 -22.96 16.76 -10.54
C LEU A 699 -23.53 15.51 -11.20
N ILE A 700 -23.05 14.32 -10.85
CA ILE A 700 -23.58 13.04 -11.37
C ILE A 700 -25.07 12.89 -11.04
N ASN A 701 -25.51 13.40 -9.90
CA ASN A 701 -26.91 13.39 -9.47
C ASN A 701 -27.73 14.58 -10.01
N GLY A 702 -27.23 15.27 -11.05
CA GLY A 702 -27.96 16.33 -11.76
C GLY A 702 -27.93 17.69 -11.08
N LYS A 703 -27.01 17.92 -10.14
CA LYS A 703 -26.90 19.18 -9.38
C LYS A 703 -25.50 19.77 -9.53
N LEU A 704 -25.40 20.95 -10.15
CA LEU A 704 -24.17 21.74 -10.10
C LEU A 704 -24.10 22.48 -8.77
N ASN A 705 -23.33 21.93 -7.85
CA ASN A 705 -23.00 22.51 -6.56
C ASN A 705 -21.48 22.62 -6.48
N ILE A 706 -20.93 23.83 -6.42
CA ILE A 706 -19.48 24.09 -6.36
C ILE A 706 -19.17 24.75 -5.03
N ALA A 707 -18.05 24.39 -4.40
CA ALA A 707 -17.62 24.98 -3.14
C ALA A 707 -17.61 26.53 -3.21
N ALA A 708 -18.11 27.17 -2.14
CA ALA A 708 -18.33 28.61 -1.98
C ALA A 708 -19.58 29.20 -2.68
N GLU A 709 -20.35 28.40 -3.43
CA GLU A 709 -21.64 28.82 -3.97
C GLU A 709 -22.77 28.55 -2.96
N LEU A 710 -23.75 29.46 -2.90
CA LEU A 710 -24.98 29.28 -2.11
C LEU A 710 -26.13 28.71 -2.95
N LYS A 711 -26.01 28.77 -4.29
CA LYS A 711 -27.07 28.40 -5.22
C LYS A 711 -26.68 27.15 -6.00
N THR A 712 -27.51 26.11 -5.88
CA THR A 712 -27.41 24.90 -6.69
C THR A 712 -28.19 25.10 -8.00
N ASN A 713 -27.61 24.67 -9.13
CA ASN A 713 -28.29 24.67 -10.43
C ASN A 713 -28.57 23.24 -10.88
N ASP A 714 -29.71 23.03 -11.55
CA ASP A 714 -30.06 21.73 -12.12
C ASP A 714 -29.34 21.52 -13.45
N ILE A 715 -28.70 20.36 -13.61
CA ILE A 715 -28.05 19.94 -14.85
C ILE A 715 -28.73 18.65 -15.29
N PRO A 716 -29.23 18.57 -16.54
CA PRO A 716 -29.79 17.32 -17.05
C PRO A 716 -28.64 16.33 -17.28
N MET A 717 -28.57 15.27 -16.46
CA MET A 717 -27.49 14.28 -16.50
C MET A 717 -28.05 12.89 -16.80
N CYS A 718 -27.30 12.08 -17.55
CA CYS A 718 -27.59 10.68 -17.83
C CYS A 718 -26.28 9.89 -18.01
N ARG A 719 -26.36 8.60 -18.34
CA ARG A 719 -25.20 7.80 -18.73
C ARG A 719 -24.99 7.86 -20.24
N VAL A 720 -23.77 7.58 -20.70
CA VAL A 720 -23.46 7.51 -22.15
C VAL A 720 -24.34 6.46 -22.84
N ASP A 721 -24.56 5.30 -22.21
CA ASP A 721 -25.41 4.23 -22.77
C ASP A 721 -26.88 4.63 -22.94
N ASP A 722 -27.35 5.67 -22.23
CA ASP A 722 -28.70 6.21 -22.42
C ASP A 722 -28.82 7.02 -23.73
N LEU A 723 -27.69 7.47 -24.29
CA LEU A 723 -27.63 8.37 -25.45
C LEU A 723 -27.06 7.72 -26.71
N ALA A 724 -26.08 6.83 -26.54
CA ALA A 724 -25.22 6.37 -27.60
C ALA A 724 -24.74 4.93 -27.38
N THR A 725 -24.38 4.27 -28.49
CA THR A 725 -23.74 2.95 -28.44
C THR A 725 -22.22 3.10 -28.49
N VAL A 726 -21.51 2.48 -27.54
CA VAL A 726 -20.04 2.49 -27.49
C VAL A 726 -19.40 1.43 -28.40
N SER A 727 -18.15 1.66 -28.81
CA SER A 727 -17.36 0.73 -29.64
C SER A 727 -17.34 -0.73 -29.15
N MET A 728 -17.05 -1.65 -30.08
CA MET A 728 -16.62 -3.00 -29.75
C MET A 728 -15.21 -3.03 -29.13
N SER A 729 -14.76 -4.20 -28.67
CA SER A 729 -13.39 -4.35 -28.19
C SER A 729 -12.38 -3.93 -29.27
N PRO A 730 -11.29 -3.23 -28.92
CA PRO A 730 -10.21 -2.91 -29.86
C PRO A 730 -9.68 -4.16 -30.60
N LEU A 731 -9.68 -5.31 -29.92
CA LEU A 731 -9.26 -6.58 -30.50
C LEU A 731 -10.22 -7.12 -31.57
N ASP A 732 -11.48 -6.66 -31.61
CA ASP A 732 -12.40 -6.97 -32.70
C ASP A 732 -12.12 -6.12 -33.95
N VAL A 733 -11.38 -5.02 -33.80
CA VAL A 733 -10.88 -4.21 -34.91
C VAL A 733 -9.59 -4.82 -35.47
N TYR A 734 -8.55 -4.99 -34.64
CA TYR A 734 -7.20 -5.35 -35.12
C TYR A 734 -6.59 -6.63 -34.56
N GLY A 735 -7.28 -7.34 -33.65
CA GLY A 735 -6.69 -8.49 -32.94
C GLY A 735 -6.28 -9.64 -33.87
N ASP A 736 -5.25 -10.38 -33.48
CA ASP A 736 -4.70 -11.50 -34.25
C ASP A 736 -5.56 -12.78 -34.17
N GLY A 737 -5.09 -13.88 -34.78
CA GLY A 737 -5.73 -15.19 -34.68
C GLY A 737 -7.15 -15.24 -35.28
N GLY A 738 -7.47 -14.32 -36.18
CA GLY A 738 -8.80 -14.21 -36.76
C GLY A 738 -9.84 -13.53 -35.86
N ARG A 739 -9.43 -12.79 -34.83
CA ARG A 739 -10.37 -11.98 -34.03
C ARG A 739 -10.71 -10.66 -34.72
N GLY A 740 -9.72 -9.90 -35.17
CA GLY A 740 -9.87 -8.57 -35.75
C GLY A 740 -10.36 -8.57 -37.20
N ALA A 741 -11.11 -7.52 -37.57
CA ALA A 741 -11.60 -7.31 -38.94
C ALA A 741 -10.56 -6.72 -39.90
N PHE A 742 -9.57 -5.98 -39.39
CA PHE A 742 -8.66 -5.17 -40.21
C PHE A 742 -7.18 -5.47 -39.95
N ASP A 743 -6.37 -5.37 -41.01
CA ASP A 743 -4.95 -5.02 -40.94
C ASP A 743 -4.81 -3.51 -41.07
N MET A 744 -3.87 -2.90 -40.37
CA MET A 744 -3.97 -1.47 -40.05
C MET A 744 -2.80 -0.71 -40.64
N ALA A 745 -3.13 0.27 -41.47
CA ALA A 745 -2.16 1.03 -42.25
C ALA A 745 -2.06 2.48 -41.74
N GLU A 746 -0.84 3.01 -41.75
CA GLU A 746 -0.53 4.38 -41.32
C GLU A 746 -0.99 5.40 -42.37
N GLY A 747 -1.54 6.52 -41.90
CA GLY A 747 -2.08 7.58 -42.74
C GLY A 747 -3.48 7.26 -43.24
N CYS A 748 -4.19 8.32 -43.66
CA CYS A 748 -5.52 8.20 -44.26
C CYS A 748 -5.70 9.33 -45.28
N SER A 749 -5.86 8.95 -46.53
CA SER A 749 -6.26 9.81 -47.64
C SER A 749 -7.78 9.94 -47.70
N ASP A 750 -8.26 10.92 -48.47
CA ASP A 750 -9.70 11.12 -48.67
C ASP A 750 -10.36 9.92 -49.39
N THR A 751 -9.58 9.13 -50.12
CA THR A 751 -10.06 7.97 -50.90
C THR A 751 -10.05 6.64 -50.16
N ASP A 752 -9.51 6.58 -48.93
CA ASP A 752 -9.46 5.32 -48.17
C ASP A 752 -10.84 4.96 -47.58
N ASP A 753 -11.23 3.69 -47.69
CA ASP A 753 -12.59 3.21 -47.37
C ASP A 753 -12.92 3.21 -45.87
N TYR A 754 -11.94 2.92 -45.01
CA TYR A 754 -12.14 2.71 -43.57
C TYR A 754 -11.24 3.63 -42.74
N PRO A 755 -11.51 4.95 -42.70
CA PRO A 755 -10.73 5.89 -41.91
C PRO A 755 -10.76 5.53 -40.43
N CYS A 756 -9.61 5.59 -39.77
CA CYS A 756 -9.43 5.16 -38.39
C CYS A 756 -8.71 6.24 -37.56
N LEU A 757 -9.11 6.32 -36.29
CA LEU A 757 -8.37 7.01 -35.23
C LEU A 757 -7.72 5.95 -34.33
N TRP A 758 -6.44 5.69 -34.58
CA TRP A 758 -5.69 4.63 -33.92
C TRP A 758 -4.82 5.14 -32.78
N GLN A 759 -4.00 6.16 -33.03
CA GLN A 759 -3.02 6.66 -32.08
C GLN A 759 -3.53 7.86 -31.31
N VAL A 760 -3.19 7.90 -30.01
CA VAL A 760 -3.28 9.13 -29.22
C VAL A 760 -1.96 9.88 -29.37
N ASN A 761 -1.95 10.92 -30.21
CA ASN A 761 -0.78 11.73 -30.53
C ASN A 761 -1.02 13.19 -30.09
N SER A 762 -0.76 13.48 -28.82
CA SER A 762 -1.12 14.76 -28.21
C SER A 762 -0.63 16.02 -28.95
N PRO A 763 0.62 16.08 -29.50
CA PRO A 763 1.05 17.22 -30.29
C PRO A 763 0.14 17.61 -31.47
N VAL A 764 -0.51 16.65 -32.12
CA VAL A 764 -1.42 16.90 -33.26
C VAL A 764 -2.91 16.76 -32.88
N GLN A 765 -3.20 16.48 -31.61
CA GLN A 765 -4.53 16.37 -31.01
C GLN A 765 -4.70 17.36 -29.84
N ARG A 766 -4.41 18.64 -30.10
CA ARG A 766 -4.61 19.76 -29.17
C ARG A 766 -5.99 20.39 -29.29
N THR A 767 -6.75 20.02 -30.32
CA THR A 767 -8.07 20.55 -30.69
C THR A 767 -9.14 19.50 -30.42
N MET A 768 -10.43 19.90 -30.37
CA MET A 768 -11.54 18.94 -30.28
C MET A 768 -11.74 18.20 -31.60
N GLU A 769 -11.32 18.78 -32.73
CA GLU A 769 -11.35 18.17 -34.05
C GLU A 769 -9.99 17.57 -34.43
N ALA A 770 -9.98 16.37 -35.01
CA ALA A 770 -8.77 15.73 -35.55
C ALA A 770 -9.04 15.04 -36.89
N LEU A 771 -7.97 14.83 -37.67
CA LEU A 771 -8.01 14.00 -38.87
C LEU A 771 -7.74 12.53 -38.50
N PRO A 772 -8.35 11.56 -39.21
CA PRO A 772 -7.96 10.15 -39.12
C PRO A 772 -6.45 9.99 -39.39
N ASP A 773 -5.78 9.20 -38.57
CA ASP A 773 -4.33 8.99 -38.62
C ASP A 773 -3.95 7.64 -39.26
N SER A 774 -4.95 6.83 -39.60
CA SER A 774 -4.79 5.48 -40.10
C SER A 774 -6.01 5.06 -40.92
N HIS A 775 -5.91 3.95 -41.64
CA HIS A 775 -7.06 3.30 -42.26
C HIS A 775 -6.99 1.78 -42.10
N GLY A 776 -8.17 1.15 -42.04
CA GLY A 776 -8.31 -0.29 -41.97
C GLY A 776 -8.28 -0.92 -43.37
N VAL A 777 -7.54 -2.02 -43.51
CA VAL A 777 -7.54 -2.89 -44.70
C VAL A 777 -8.31 -4.16 -44.31
N LEU A 778 -9.47 -4.38 -44.94
CA LEU A 778 -10.36 -5.47 -44.57
C LEU A 778 -9.69 -6.83 -44.78
N ARG A 779 -9.69 -7.67 -43.74
CA ARG A 779 -9.22 -9.05 -43.85
C ARG A 779 -10.25 -9.93 -44.58
N PRO A 780 -9.83 -10.89 -45.41
CA PRO A 780 -10.75 -11.79 -46.12
C PRO A 780 -11.72 -12.52 -45.18
N GLY A 781 -13.01 -12.59 -45.55
CA GLY A 781 -14.03 -13.33 -44.80
C GLY A 781 -14.51 -12.64 -43.52
N ARG A 782 -14.27 -11.33 -43.38
CA ARG A 782 -14.66 -10.53 -42.20
C ARG A 782 -15.81 -9.56 -42.46
N GLU A 783 -16.56 -9.73 -43.55
CA GLU A 783 -17.64 -8.84 -43.98
C GLU A 783 -18.72 -8.71 -42.90
N ALA A 784 -19.10 -9.81 -42.23
CA ALA A 784 -20.08 -9.76 -41.15
C ALA A 784 -19.59 -8.95 -39.93
N LYS A 785 -18.31 -9.05 -39.58
CA LYS A 785 -17.72 -8.27 -38.48
C LYS A 785 -17.53 -6.81 -38.87
N LEU A 786 -17.19 -6.54 -40.13
CA LEU A 786 -17.18 -5.19 -40.68
C LEU A 786 -18.54 -4.52 -40.51
N GLN A 787 -19.64 -5.18 -40.87
CA GLN A 787 -20.98 -4.61 -40.69
C GLN A 787 -21.28 -4.26 -39.23
N GLN A 788 -20.84 -5.09 -38.28
CA GLN A 788 -20.98 -4.81 -36.83
C GLN A 788 -20.16 -3.58 -36.40
N LEU A 789 -18.94 -3.42 -36.93
CA LEU A 789 -18.09 -2.25 -36.64
C LEU A 789 -18.67 -0.98 -37.25
N LEU A 790 -19.11 -1.03 -38.52
CA LEU A 790 -19.69 0.11 -39.21
C LEU A 790 -21.00 0.59 -38.58
N ALA A 791 -21.79 -0.30 -38.00
CA ALA A 791 -22.99 0.06 -37.25
C ALA A 791 -22.70 0.92 -35.99
N ARG A 792 -21.45 0.97 -35.53
CA ARG A 792 -20.99 1.79 -34.39
C ARG A 792 -20.01 2.89 -34.80
N ASN A 793 -19.86 3.09 -36.11
CA ASN A 793 -19.03 4.14 -36.66
C ASN A 793 -19.64 5.52 -36.33
N SER A 794 -18.82 6.49 -35.93
CA SER A 794 -19.28 7.80 -35.50
C SER A 794 -18.25 8.88 -35.79
N ARG A 795 -18.69 10.14 -35.76
CA ARG A 795 -17.80 11.30 -35.75
C ARG A 795 -17.24 11.58 -34.35
N ALA A 796 -17.87 11.08 -33.29
CA ALA A 796 -17.46 11.27 -31.91
C ALA A 796 -16.65 10.09 -31.37
N HIS A 797 -15.49 10.39 -30.80
CA HIS A 797 -14.55 9.43 -30.22
C HIS A 797 -14.16 9.85 -28.81
N TYR A 798 -14.08 8.91 -27.89
CA TYR A 798 -13.76 9.16 -26.49
C TYR A 798 -12.46 8.46 -26.09
N ASN A 799 -11.55 9.20 -25.45
CA ASN A 799 -10.27 8.71 -24.99
C ASN A 799 -10.41 8.00 -23.63
N VAL A 800 -10.55 6.67 -23.66
CA VAL A 800 -10.72 5.85 -22.45
C VAL A 800 -9.43 5.69 -21.63
N ASN A 801 -8.26 6.01 -22.19
CA ASN A 801 -6.95 5.92 -21.49
C ASN A 801 -6.27 7.29 -21.39
N MET A 802 -7.03 8.29 -20.98
CA MET A 802 -6.63 9.69 -20.97
C MET A 802 -5.37 9.93 -20.12
N ARG A 803 -4.29 10.40 -20.76
CA ARG A 803 -3.11 10.95 -20.06
C ARG A 803 -3.35 12.43 -19.78
N PHE A 804 -3.77 12.77 -18.57
CA PHE A 804 -4.08 14.13 -18.14
C PHE A 804 -2.92 15.13 -18.32
N ASN A 805 -1.69 14.65 -18.16
CA ASN A 805 -0.50 15.49 -18.26
C ASN A 805 0.02 15.68 -19.70
N ALA A 806 -0.54 14.95 -20.66
CA ALA A 806 -0.10 14.95 -22.05
C ALA A 806 -1.20 15.36 -23.01
N SER A 807 -2.43 14.89 -22.83
CA SER A 807 -3.54 15.05 -23.77
C SER A 807 -4.39 16.29 -23.42
N SER A 808 -4.86 16.98 -24.46
CA SER A 808 -5.59 18.25 -24.33
C SER A 808 -7.08 18.13 -24.62
N ALA A 809 -7.53 17.04 -25.23
CA ALA A 809 -8.94 16.75 -25.49
C ALA A 809 -9.20 15.30 -25.09
N ILE A 810 -10.37 15.05 -24.49
CA ILE A 810 -10.80 13.71 -24.10
C ILE A 810 -11.82 13.14 -25.08
N ALA A 811 -12.68 13.99 -25.64
CA ALA A 811 -13.50 13.64 -26.78
C ALA A 811 -12.89 14.28 -28.03
N ILE A 812 -12.81 13.52 -29.12
CA ILE A 812 -12.26 13.91 -30.42
C ILE A 812 -13.34 13.73 -31.48
N PHE A 813 -13.49 14.73 -32.33
CA PHE A 813 -14.43 14.77 -33.44
C PHE A 813 -13.70 14.58 -34.78
N THR A 814 -14.29 13.82 -35.69
CA THR A 814 -13.83 13.71 -37.09
C THR A 814 -14.94 14.17 -38.04
N GLU A 815 -14.61 14.94 -39.08
CA GLU A 815 -15.61 15.50 -40.01
C GLU A 815 -16.48 14.40 -40.67
N ARG A 816 -15.84 13.29 -41.07
CA ARG A 816 -16.52 12.07 -41.54
C ARG A 816 -16.53 10.99 -40.46
N PRO A 817 -17.55 10.11 -40.42
CA PRO A 817 -17.54 8.95 -39.52
C PRO A 817 -16.26 8.12 -39.69
N SER A 818 -15.58 7.83 -38.60
CA SER A 818 -14.34 7.03 -38.59
C SER A 818 -14.32 6.01 -37.46
N ILE A 819 -13.50 4.97 -37.60
CA ILE A 819 -13.41 3.88 -36.62
C ILE A 819 -12.43 4.27 -35.52
N GLY A 820 -12.90 4.36 -34.29
CA GLY A 820 -12.06 4.47 -33.09
C GLY A 820 -11.48 3.11 -32.75
N VAL A 821 -10.15 3.02 -32.60
CA VAL A 821 -9.48 1.71 -32.48
C VAL A 821 -8.99 1.41 -31.07
N ARG A 822 -7.86 1.99 -30.63
CA ARG A 822 -7.20 1.60 -29.37
C ARG A 822 -7.82 2.28 -28.16
N SER A 823 -7.30 3.46 -27.81
CA SER A 823 -7.76 4.24 -26.66
C SER A 823 -8.87 5.22 -27.03
N LEU A 824 -9.13 5.40 -28.33
CA LEU A 824 -10.18 6.25 -28.86
C LEU A 824 -11.34 5.33 -29.25
N SER A 825 -12.42 5.35 -28.47
CA SER A 825 -13.61 4.54 -28.69
C SER A 825 -14.71 5.39 -29.30
N ASN A 826 -15.38 4.91 -30.34
CA ASN A 826 -16.58 5.55 -30.88
C ASN A 826 -17.68 5.65 -29.82
N VAL A 827 -18.42 6.76 -29.90
CA VAL A 827 -19.66 7.00 -29.18
C VAL A 827 -20.72 7.33 -30.22
N ALA A 828 -21.43 6.32 -30.71
CA ALA A 828 -22.35 6.45 -31.83
C ALA A 828 -23.75 6.87 -31.36
N PHE A 829 -24.13 8.11 -31.68
CA PHE A 829 -25.44 8.66 -31.40
C PHE A 829 -26.45 8.32 -32.50
N ASN A 830 -27.71 8.11 -32.12
CA ASN A 830 -28.79 7.93 -33.08
C ASN A 830 -29.12 9.23 -33.84
N ASP A 831 -28.96 10.38 -33.18
CA ASP A 831 -29.09 11.71 -33.78
C ASP A 831 -27.70 12.38 -33.85
N PRO A 832 -27.15 12.60 -35.06
CA PRO A 832 -25.83 13.24 -35.22
C PRO A 832 -25.74 14.65 -34.63
N ARG A 833 -26.87 15.35 -34.41
CA ARG A 833 -26.88 16.68 -33.77
C ARG A 833 -26.41 16.63 -32.32
N TYR A 834 -26.52 15.48 -31.66
CA TYR A 834 -26.08 15.27 -30.29
C TYR A 834 -24.57 15.18 -30.12
N GLU A 835 -23.82 14.93 -31.21
CA GLU A 835 -22.36 14.87 -31.18
C GLU A 835 -21.77 16.22 -30.75
N TYR A 836 -22.32 17.36 -31.21
CA TYR A 836 -21.81 18.70 -30.86
C TYR A 836 -21.88 19.03 -29.36
N PRO A 837 -23.05 19.00 -28.69
CA PRO A 837 -23.12 19.27 -27.25
C PRO A 837 -22.35 18.22 -26.43
N PHE A 838 -22.29 16.95 -26.87
CA PHE A 838 -21.46 15.94 -26.21
C PHE A 838 -19.96 16.26 -26.26
N MET A 839 -19.47 16.73 -27.42
CA MET A 839 -18.09 17.15 -27.61
C MET A 839 -17.72 18.35 -26.73
N LEU A 840 -18.61 19.34 -26.64
CA LEU A 840 -18.43 20.52 -25.79
C LEU A 840 -18.43 20.14 -24.30
N TRP A 841 -19.42 19.36 -23.86
CA TRP A 841 -19.53 18.89 -22.48
C TRP A 841 -18.29 18.11 -22.06
N SER A 842 -17.93 17.09 -22.84
CA SER A 842 -16.84 16.16 -22.51
C SER A 842 -15.50 16.88 -22.38
N ASN A 843 -15.23 17.91 -23.17
CA ASN A 843 -13.97 18.66 -23.13
C ASN A 843 -13.98 19.86 -22.17
N SER A 844 -15.14 20.22 -21.60
CA SER A 844 -15.29 21.22 -20.54
C SER A 844 -14.79 20.69 -19.19
N THR A 845 -14.48 21.58 -18.25
CA THR A 845 -14.04 21.23 -16.89
C THR A 845 -15.04 20.31 -16.17
N LEU A 846 -16.35 20.44 -16.41
CA LEU A 846 -17.37 19.58 -15.82
C LEU A 846 -17.33 18.16 -16.38
N GLY A 847 -17.15 18.01 -17.71
CA GLY A 847 -16.93 16.72 -18.33
C GLY A 847 -15.62 16.07 -17.85
N LEU A 848 -14.57 16.86 -17.64
CA LEU A 848 -13.30 16.38 -17.08
C LEU A 848 -13.44 15.89 -15.65
N LEU A 849 -14.23 16.61 -14.84
CA LEU A 849 -14.55 16.19 -13.48
C LEU A 849 -15.29 14.85 -13.49
N CYS A 850 -16.32 14.70 -14.34
CA CYS A 850 -17.05 13.44 -14.51
C CYS A 850 -16.12 12.28 -14.90
N HIS A 851 -15.18 12.52 -15.81
CA HIS A 851 -14.18 11.51 -16.15
C HIS A 851 -13.25 11.17 -14.98
N TRP A 852 -12.68 12.18 -14.31
CA TRP A 852 -11.69 11.98 -13.25
C TRP A 852 -12.26 11.26 -12.01
N ILE A 853 -13.52 11.51 -11.66
CA ILE A 853 -14.19 10.80 -10.56
C ILE A 853 -14.55 9.35 -10.95
N HIS A 854 -14.87 9.09 -12.22
CA HIS A 854 -15.28 7.78 -12.71
C HIS A 854 -14.10 6.88 -13.12
N ALA A 855 -12.95 7.47 -13.46
CA ALA A 855 -11.79 6.76 -13.97
C ALA A 855 -10.91 6.12 -12.88
N GLY A 856 -10.31 4.98 -13.22
CA GLY A 856 -9.26 4.37 -12.43
C GLY A 856 -8.00 5.22 -12.44
N LYS A 857 -7.47 5.52 -11.25
CA LYS A 857 -6.32 6.41 -11.03
C LYS A 857 -5.07 5.65 -10.56
N GLN A 858 -4.79 4.47 -11.11
CA GLN A 858 -3.64 3.66 -10.66
C GLN A 858 -2.28 4.23 -11.14
N GLN A 859 -2.23 4.74 -12.37
CA GLN A 859 -1.00 5.24 -12.98
C GLN A 859 -0.83 6.76 -12.76
N PRO A 860 0.41 7.29 -12.79
CA PRO A 860 0.66 8.73 -12.67
C PRO A 860 0.05 9.52 -13.83
N GLY A 861 -0.71 10.58 -13.52
CA GLY A 861 -1.22 11.52 -14.53
C GLY A 861 -2.15 10.89 -15.58
N ARG A 862 -2.83 9.80 -15.25
CA ARG A 862 -3.67 9.04 -16.19
C ARG A 862 -4.97 8.55 -15.54
N GLY A 863 -6.08 8.73 -16.26
CA GLY A 863 -7.39 8.17 -15.96
C GLY A 863 -7.72 7.07 -16.97
N VAL A 864 -8.11 5.90 -16.47
CA VAL A 864 -8.44 4.74 -17.30
C VAL A 864 -9.89 4.32 -17.09
N LEU A 865 -10.62 4.17 -18.19
CA LEU A 865 -11.95 3.55 -18.28
C LEU A 865 -11.87 2.27 -19.10
N GLY A 866 -12.66 1.26 -18.71
CA GLY A 866 -13.00 0.16 -19.62
C GLY A 866 -14.17 0.56 -20.53
N LEU A 867 -14.44 -0.20 -21.60
CA LEU A 867 -15.60 0.05 -22.47
C LEU A 867 -16.93 0.02 -21.70
N THR A 868 -17.10 -0.95 -20.79
CA THR A 868 -18.28 -1.01 -19.90
C THR A 868 -18.37 0.21 -18.99
N THR A 869 -17.24 0.70 -18.50
CA THR A 869 -17.19 1.89 -17.64
C THR A 869 -17.44 3.18 -18.43
N LEU A 870 -17.06 3.23 -19.72
CA LEU A 870 -17.42 4.32 -20.62
C LEU A 870 -18.93 4.41 -20.83
N GLY A 871 -19.62 3.28 -21.01
CA GLY A 871 -21.08 3.26 -21.15
C GLY A 871 -21.81 3.83 -19.93
N THR A 872 -21.30 3.54 -18.73
CA THR A 872 -21.83 4.08 -17.46
C THR A 872 -21.31 5.46 -17.08
N LEU A 873 -20.45 6.08 -17.90
CA LEU A 873 -19.89 7.40 -17.63
C LEU A 873 -21.03 8.44 -17.56
N PRO A 874 -21.12 9.22 -16.47
CA PRO A 874 -22.08 10.31 -16.39
C PRO A 874 -21.76 11.44 -17.38
N THR A 875 -22.77 11.91 -18.11
CA THR A 875 -22.67 12.96 -19.12
C THR A 875 -23.92 13.83 -19.15
N LEU A 876 -23.85 14.98 -19.82
CA LEU A 876 -25.01 15.82 -20.11
C LEU A 876 -26.04 15.03 -20.93
N ASP A 877 -27.30 15.05 -20.48
CA ASP A 877 -28.43 14.53 -21.22
C ASP A 877 -28.82 15.50 -22.33
N VAL A 878 -28.20 15.29 -23.48
CA VAL A 878 -28.37 16.08 -24.70
C VAL A 878 -29.78 15.99 -25.29
N THR A 879 -30.56 14.95 -24.95
CA THR A 879 -31.94 14.79 -25.44
C THR A 879 -32.90 15.81 -24.83
N ARG A 880 -32.50 16.44 -23.73
CA ARG A 880 -33.27 17.47 -23.03
C ARG A 880 -32.93 18.89 -23.49
N LEU A 881 -31.99 19.04 -24.42
CA LEU A 881 -31.69 20.32 -25.04
C LEU A 881 -32.79 20.70 -26.04
N THR A 882 -33.20 21.96 -26.01
CA THR A 882 -34.11 22.52 -27.01
C THR A 882 -33.43 22.63 -28.37
N GLU A 883 -34.22 22.70 -29.44
CA GLU A 883 -33.70 22.91 -30.81
C GLU A 883 -32.80 24.15 -30.92
N ALA A 884 -33.14 25.24 -30.23
CA ALA A 884 -32.30 26.44 -30.18
C ALA A 884 -30.95 26.17 -29.52
N GLN A 885 -30.92 25.38 -28.44
CA GLN A 885 -29.67 24.98 -27.78
C GLN A 885 -28.84 24.03 -28.66
N LEU A 886 -29.46 23.12 -29.42
CA LEU A 886 -28.72 22.25 -30.34
C LEU A 886 -28.03 23.04 -31.45
N VAL A 887 -28.73 24.01 -32.04
CA VAL A 887 -28.15 24.94 -33.04
C VAL A 887 -27.03 25.78 -32.43
N GLU A 888 -27.22 26.28 -31.21
CA GLU A 888 -26.19 27.04 -30.50
C GLU A 888 -24.97 26.17 -30.18
N ALA A 889 -25.16 24.91 -29.77
CA ALA A 889 -24.07 23.97 -29.51
C ALA A 889 -23.23 23.70 -30.77
N GLU A 890 -23.87 23.56 -31.93
CA GLU A 890 -23.16 23.45 -33.21
C GLU A 890 -22.36 24.73 -33.52
N ALA A 891 -22.95 25.91 -33.31
CA ALA A 891 -22.26 27.19 -33.52
C ALA A 891 -21.04 27.35 -32.60
N ILE A 892 -21.17 27.01 -31.30
CA ILE A 892 -20.07 27.03 -30.33
C ILE A 892 -18.99 26.03 -30.75
N PHE A 893 -19.36 24.82 -31.18
CA PHE A 893 -18.40 23.82 -31.63
C PHE A 893 -17.64 24.31 -32.87
N ASN A 894 -18.31 24.91 -33.85
CA ASN A 894 -17.65 25.44 -35.04
C ASN A 894 -16.70 26.60 -34.70
N ALA A 895 -16.98 27.37 -33.65
CA ALA A 895 -16.12 28.45 -33.18
C ALA A 895 -14.89 27.96 -32.39
N LEU A 896 -15.03 26.92 -31.57
CA LEU A 896 -13.99 26.48 -30.62
C LEU A 896 -13.32 25.15 -30.98
N GLY A 897 -13.91 24.34 -31.88
CA GLY A 897 -13.49 22.97 -32.18
C GLY A 897 -12.05 22.84 -32.68
N ARG A 898 -11.57 23.88 -33.37
CA ARG A 898 -10.23 23.99 -33.95
C ARG A 898 -9.26 24.82 -33.08
N GLU A 899 -9.72 25.35 -31.95
CA GLU A 899 -8.88 26.10 -31.02
C GLU A 899 -8.02 25.17 -30.15
N LYS A 900 -6.75 25.55 -29.94
CA LYS A 900 -5.76 24.71 -29.27
C LYS A 900 -5.91 24.77 -27.75
N LEU A 901 -6.32 23.66 -27.15
CA LEU A 901 -6.41 23.44 -25.71
C LEU A 901 -5.05 23.05 -25.12
N LEU A 902 -4.82 23.46 -23.88
CA LEU A 902 -3.68 22.98 -23.10
C LEU A 902 -3.96 21.58 -22.50
N PRO A 903 -2.91 20.80 -22.18
CA PRO A 903 -3.07 19.57 -21.42
C PRO A 903 -3.85 19.80 -20.12
N PHE A 904 -4.55 18.77 -19.63
CA PHE A 904 -5.48 18.96 -18.51
C PHE A 904 -4.80 19.39 -17.21
N ASN A 905 -3.61 18.87 -16.92
CA ASN A 905 -2.80 19.33 -15.78
C ASN A 905 -2.32 20.79 -15.91
N GLU A 906 -2.48 21.40 -17.08
CA GLU A 906 -2.11 22.78 -17.40
C GLU A 906 -3.33 23.67 -17.69
N CYS A 907 -4.56 23.22 -17.38
CA CYS A 907 -5.78 24.05 -17.46
C CYS A 907 -5.67 25.33 -16.62
N TYR A 908 -4.80 25.30 -15.60
CA TYR A 908 -4.31 26.47 -14.91
C TYR A 908 -2.80 26.34 -14.68
N ARG A 909 -2.07 27.43 -14.87
CA ARG A 909 -0.63 27.49 -14.64
C ARG A 909 -0.29 28.53 -13.57
N ALA A 910 -0.05 28.09 -12.32
CA ALA A 910 0.24 29.00 -11.19
C ALA A 910 1.38 29.98 -11.45
N LYS A 911 2.48 29.53 -12.08
CA LYS A 911 3.65 30.39 -12.34
C LYS A 911 3.27 31.61 -13.18
N GLN A 912 2.37 31.45 -14.14
CA GLN A 912 1.86 32.53 -14.97
C GLN A 912 0.54 33.12 -14.45
N LYS A 913 -0.02 32.58 -13.35
CA LYS A 913 -1.37 32.87 -12.84
C LYS A 913 -2.42 32.92 -13.94
N LYS A 914 -2.36 31.97 -14.88
CA LYS A 914 -3.12 32.00 -16.13
C LYS A 914 -3.87 30.69 -16.35
N HIS A 915 -5.16 30.80 -16.66
CA HIS A 915 -5.97 29.68 -17.14
C HIS A 915 -5.76 29.43 -18.64
N ASP A 916 -6.00 28.20 -19.07
CA ASP A 916 -6.27 27.91 -20.48
C ASP A 916 -7.48 28.74 -20.93
N ALA A 917 -7.25 29.68 -21.85
CA ALA A 917 -8.25 30.62 -22.32
C ALA A 917 -9.35 29.91 -23.14
N VAL A 918 -8.99 28.90 -23.93
CA VAL A 918 -9.94 28.18 -24.78
C VAL A 918 -10.86 27.34 -23.89
N ARG A 919 -10.30 26.62 -22.91
CA ARG A 919 -11.13 25.88 -21.95
C ARG A 919 -11.95 26.80 -21.04
N ALA A 920 -11.44 27.98 -20.71
CA ALA A 920 -12.20 28.98 -19.95
C ALA A 920 -13.44 29.44 -20.71
N GLU A 921 -13.28 29.71 -22.00
CA GLU A 921 -14.38 30.10 -22.87
C GLU A 921 -15.35 28.95 -23.09
N LEU A 922 -14.85 27.74 -23.29
CA LEU A 922 -15.67 26.53 -23.40
C LEU A 922 -16.56 26.33 -22.16
N ASP A 923 -16.00 26.45 -20.95
CA ASP A 923 -16.77 26.32 -19.71
C ASP A 923 -17.89 27.37 -19.64
N ARG A 924 -17.60 28.62 -20.03
CA ARG A 924 -18.58 29.70 -20.06
C ARG A 924 -19.71 29.39 -21.04
N CYS A 925 -19.36 29.02 -22.27
CA CYS A 925 -20.33 28.69 -23.32
C CYS A 925 -21.21 27.50 -22.93
N VAL A 926 -20.64 26.44 -22.32
CA VAL A 926 -21.43 25.28 -21.86
C VAL A 926 -22.41 25.66 -20.74
N LEU A 927 -22.03 26.52 -19.80
CA LEU A 927 -22.95 26.98 -18.74
C LEU A 927 -24.07 27.85 -19.31
N GLU A 928 -23.75 28.79 -20.19
CA GLU A 928 -24.73 29.67 -20.81
C GLU A 928 -25.68 28.91 -21.74
N LEU A 929 -25.19 27.88 -22.45
CA LEU A 929 -26.01 26.95 -23.21
C LEU A 929 -27.09 26.31 -22.33
N LEU A 930 -26.77 26.03 -21.06
CA LEU A 930 -27.69 25.47 -20.07
C LEU A 930 -28.51 26.55 -19.32
N GLY A 931 -28.42 27.82 -19.72
CA GLY A 931 -29.13 28.94 -19.09
C GLY A 931 -28.49 29.47 -17.81
N ILE A 932 -27.24 29.08 -17.51
CA ILE A 932 -26.50 29.49 -16.31
C ILE A 932 -25.57 30.66 -16.64
N THR A 933 -26.08 31.88 -16.45
CA THR A 933 -25.38 33.13 -16.76
C THR A 933 -24.87 33.87 -15.52
N ASP A 934 -24.94 33.24 -14.34
CA ASP A 934 -24.54 33.86 -13.08
C ASP A 934 -23.01 34.01 -13.01
N LYS A 935 -22.55 35.25 -12.76
CA LYS A 935 -21.13 35.58 -12.66
C LYS A 935 -20.44 34.84 -11.51
N ALA A 936 -21.14 34.61 -10.39
CA ALA A 936 -20.58 33.86 -9.26
C ALA A 936 -20.23 32.43 -9.67
N VAL A 937 -21.14 31.74 -10.36
CA VAL A 937 -20.92 30.39 -10.90
C VAL A 937 -19.74 30.37 -11.89
N HIS A 938 -19.64 31.37 -12.77
CA HIS A 938 -18.51 31.49 -13.70
C HIS A 938 -17.16 31.68 -12.95
N ASP A 939 -17.16 32.44 -11.86
CA ASP A 939 -15.96 32.63 -11.02
C ASP A 939 -15.63 31.37 -10.19
N ALA A 940 -16.63 30.67 -9.65
CA ALA A 940 -16.46 29.39 -8.98
C ALA A 940 -15.89 28.31 -9.91
N MET A 941 -16.30 28.31 -11.18
CA MET A 941 -15.77 27.43 -12.21
C MET A 941 -14.29 27.64 -12.50
N LYS A 942 -13.78 28.87 -12.38
CA LYS A 942 -12.33 29.14 -12.45
C LYS A 942 -11.59 28.45 -11.31
N THR A 943 -12.15 28.53 -10.10
CA THR A 943 -11.58 27.88 -8.91
C THR A 943 -11.63 26.36 -9.03
N LEU A 944 -12.75 25.80 -9.51
CA LEU A 944 -12.91 24.37 -9.78
C LEU A 944 -11.83 23.88 -10.75
N ARG A 945 -11.67 24.56 -11.90
CA ARG A 945 -10.67 24.21 -12.91
C ARG A 945 -9.25 24.25 -12.36
N MET A 946 -8.93 25.26 -11.57
CA MET A 946 -7.63 25.37 -10.91
C MET A 946 -7.40 24.19 -9.97
N LYS A 947 -8.31 23.92 -9.03
CA LYS A 947 -8.18 22.83 -8.06
C LYS A 947 -8.06 21.48 -8.74
N LEU A 948 -8.94 21.19 -9.70
CA LEU A 948 -8.91 19.95 -10.47
C LEU A 948 -7.58 19.77 -11.20
N SER A 949 -7.06 20.82 -11.84
CA SER A 949 -5.75 20.74 -12.51
C SER A 949 -4.60 20.45 -11.54
N TYR A 950 -4.72 20.82 -10.26
CA TYR A 950 -3.71 20.58 -9.22
C TYR A 950 -3.80 19.24 -8.52
N GLU A 951 -4.85 18.46 -8.79
CA GLU A 951 -4.94 17.13 -8.22
C GLU A 951 -3.70 16.31 -8.59
N PRO A 952 -3.02 15.69 -7.61
CA PRO A 952 -1.78 14.96 -7.86
C PRO A 952 -1.94 13.85 -8.91
N SER A 953 -3.09 13.17 -8.91
CA SER A 953 -3.46 12.15 -9.91
C SER A 953 -3.63 12.70 -11.34
N ILE A 954 -3.86 14.00 -11.51
CA ILE A 954 -3.92 14.72 -12.79
C ILE A 954 -2.55 15.28 -13.18
N GLN A 955 -1.82 15.89 -12.24
CA GLN A 955 -0.48 16.45 -12.47
C GLN A 955 0.50 15.38 -12.99
N GLY A 956 0.54 14.23 -12.31
CA GLY A 956 1.55 13.20 -12.56
C GLY A 956 2.97 13.75 -12.42
N THR A 957 3.95 13.04 -13.02
CA THR A 957 5.38 13.33 -12.82
C THR A 957 6.00 14.27 -13.85
N LYS A 958 5.21 14.77 -14.82
CA LYS A 958 5.69 15.61 -15.91
C LYS A 958 6.06 17.01 -15.40
N LYS A 959 7.35 17.36 -15.45
CA LYS A 959 7.86 18.68 -15.02
C LYS A 959 7.79 19.78 -16.10
N SER A 960 7.79 19.40 -17.38
CA SER A 960 7.76 20.35 -18.50
C SER A 960 6.35 20.83 -18.81
N GLN A 961 6.20 22.13 -19.05
CA GLN A 961 4.95 22.70 -19.55
C GLN A 961 4.86 22.61 -21.07
N CYS A 962 3.66 22.43 -21.60
CA CYS A 962 3.39 22.47 -23.03
C CYS A 962 3.72 23.85 -23.60
N ASN A 963 4.44 23.87 -24.73
CA ASN A 963 4.69 25.08 -25.51
C ASN A 963 4.19 24.84 -26.93
N LEU A 964 2.98 25.31 -27.23
CA LEU A 964 2.32 25.11 -28.51
C LEU A 964 3.15 25.60 -29.70
N LYS A 965 3.85 26.74 -29.56
CA LYS A 965 4.73 27.28 -30.61
C LYS A 965 5.92 26.36 -30.88
N ALA A 966 6.55 25.86 -29.83
CA ALA A 966 7.67 24.93 -29.95
C ALA A 966 7.24 23.55 -30.48
N GLU A 967 6.06 23.08 -30.09
CA GLU A 967 5.47 21.84 -30.63
C GLU A 967 5.21 21.97 -32.14
N LEU A 968 4.59 23.06 -32.59
CA LEU A 968 4.34 23.32 -34.01
C LEU A 968 5.65 23.41 -34.81
N ALA A 969 6.65 24.13 -34.30
CA ALA A 969 7.97 24.20 -34.94
C ALA A 969 8.63 22.81 -35.04
N ARG A 970 8.44 21.95 -34.03
CA ARG A 970 8.94 20.57 -34.04
C ARG A 970 8.21 19.70 -35.06
N LEU A 971 6.88 19.84 -35.19
CA LEU A 971 6.09 19.12 -36.17
C LEU A 971 6.55 19.47 -37.60
N LYS A 972 6.66 20.77 -37.90
CA LYS A 972 7.19 21.28 -39.18
C LYS A 972 8.59 20.73 -39.48
N ARG A 973 9.50 20.78 -38.51
CA ARG A 973 10.87 20.26 -38.66
C ARG A 973 10.93 18.75 -38.88
N LYS A 974 10.02 17.97 -38.29
CA LYS A 974 9.98 16.51 -38.44
C LYS A 974 9.17 16.04 -39.66
N GLY A 975 8.52 16.94 -40.39
CA GLY A 975 7.64 16.58 -41.50
C GLY A 975 6.45 15.71 -41.08
N LEU A 976 6.03 15.78 -39.81
CA LEU A 976 4.88 15.02 -39.33
C LEU A 976 3.60 15.68 -39.84
N PRO A 977 2.62 14.91 -40.39
CA PRO A 977 1.36 15.47 -40.85
C PRO A 977 0.56 16.04 -39.66
N PHE A 978 -0.06 17.21 -39.88
CA PHE A 978 -1.00 17.83 -38.95
C PHE A 978 -2.06 18.61 -39.74
N PRO A 979 -3.25 18.88 -39.17
CA PRO A 979 -4.31 19.57 -39.89
C PRO A 979 -3.93 20.98 -40.37
N HIS A 980 -4.52 21.49 -41.45
CA HIS A 980 -4.17 22.82 -41.97
C HIS A 980 -4.55 23.96 -41.00
N TRP A 981 -5.59 23.78 -40.17
CA TRP A 981 -6.01 24.75 -39.14
C TRP A 981 -5.08 24.78 -37.92
N TYR A 982 -4.03 23.95 -37.91
CA TYR A 982 -3.07 23.88 -36.83
C TYR A 982 -1.95 24.93 -36.92
N GLU A 983 -1.93 25.76 -37.96
CA GLU A 983 -0.95 26.85 -38.11
C GLU A 983 -1.13 27.99 -37.11
#